data_AF-A0A370FDA4-F1
#
_entry.id   AF-A0A370FDA4-F1
#
_cell.length_a   1.000
_cell.length_b   1.000
_cell.length_c   1.000
_cell.angle_alpha   90.00
_cell.angle_beta   90.00
_cell.angle_gamma   90.00
#
_symmetry.space_group_name_H-M   'P 1'
#
loop_
_entity.id
_entity.type
_entity.pdbx_description
1 polymer ?
#
loop_
_entity_poly.entity_id
_entity_poly.type
_entity_poly.pdbx_seq_one_letter_code
_entity_poly.pdbx_strand_id
1 'polypeptide(L)'
;MEKMNDSLAGTPLDRRGFGRLLGANTVLLSSLALAACGGGGGRSAVALPGPTSPTDPGTPVTPSDPTPPREPRTYPTASPIADAVAQPATIGSYQRKTGYFTWSVNAGGVDREIEVYIPKGARQREFWIGITLPDGVQSNRFLGDAGWFDIADQNLACLLIMKPGAGGAWGPVQSEQTYVTAAMATLVSSGTHYSAFTYHYVVGYGAGAAPLQLYAASTPLSMISQVYVEASADANYNALLSAAGSTQVGATLQPNHMDFTGYVDINGNPVTQQRTFAAQYFRDIAIPTWFVGKTSSSLLSYWAGVNDCEILSIADADFGQIFWQDKSISNAIATAGSDIRTQVAINAASIKSDNPAITANIYRFLSQYSGYDNNSAYGHYITRRLDYKQAIASRNLIVKDHDWSGSTTKQTYMVYVPDSVKKNYGPSNPAPVVFATHGAGQTAFVFFEATDIKEAAAKYGFIAVTYDTTTTAYLKDLVPLVKQECLNLGVAADDRRLYVYGQSAGGGATSGFARDDSLVATFAAFGITSGTWVSPPAGSSTKLVPVYAIYGEYDYWPMKFGPLVAGEWRGSQGSQYAWSTNVQDYWLNRLINRSLTQEVASPTYALVDGITASLVPQNTSINLLLKPTSTVNRYRTYTWTRAGAPLFVWGQCYGRGHNLVPQDLKKIWEEWFSKWQRGMAPDTLLYWPSGVGNGAPATVAQV
;
A
#
# COMPACT_ATOMS: atom_id res chain seq x y z
N MET A 1 18.54 58.97 -10.12
CA MET A 1 19.27 57.93 -10.88
C MET A 1 19.26 56.67 -10.03
N GLU A 2 18.18 55.92 -9.81
CA GLU A 2 17.00 55.58 -10.62
C GLU A 2 17.32 55.01 -12.01
N LYS A 3 16.94 53.73 -12.18
CA LYS A 3 16.98 52.86 -13.36
C LYS A 3 18.31 52.17 -13.70
N MET A 4 18.47 50.94 -13.20
CA MET A 4 18.88 49.73 -13.95
C MET A 4 19.06 48.57 -12.95
N ASN A 5 17.97 47.86 -12.60
CA ASN A 5 18.10 46.54 -11.97
C ASN A 5 16.84 45.65 -12.07
N ASP A 6 16.04 45.80 -13.12
CA ASP A 6 14.88 44.93 -13.39
C ASP A 6 14.89 44.46 -14.84
N SER A 7 15.62 43.38 -15.14
CA SER A 7 15.35 42.58 -16.35
C SER A 7 15.91 41.15 -16.34
N LEU A 8 16.15 40.52 -15.17
CA LEU A 8 16.57 39.11 -15.09
C LEU A 8 15.71 38.25 -14.14
N ALA A 9 14.54 38.73 -13.75
CA ALA A 9 13.51 37.88 -13.17
C ALA A 9 12.83 37.07 -14.30
N GLY A 10 13.55 36.06 -14.80
CA GLY A 10 12.97 35.04 -15.65
C GLY A 10 11.79 34.40 -14.92
N THR A 11 10.63 34.40 -15.56
CA THR A 11 9.41 33.73 -15.12
C THR A 11 9.76 32.31 -14.64
N PRO A 12 9.28 31.83 -13.48
CA PRO A 12 9.49 30.45 -13.07
C PRO A 12 8.98 29.53 -14.20
N LEU A 13 9.84 28.63 -14.67
CA LEU A 13 9.44 27.59 -15.61
C LEU A 13 8.18 26.89 -15.06
N ASP A 14 7.13 26.83 -15.88
CA ASP A 14 5.96 26.00 -15.57
C ASP A 14 6.43 24.57 -15.27
N ARG A 15 5.93 24.00 -14.15
CA ARG A 15 6.40 22.76 -13.51
C ARG A 15 6.51 21.57 -14.47
N ARG A 16 5.77 21.57 -15.57
CA ARG A 16 5.70 20.49 -16.56
C ARG A 16 6.51 20.74 -17.85
N GLY A 17 7.34 21.80 -17.90
CA GLY A 17 8.32 22.03 -18.96
C GLY A 17 9.43 20.96 -19.04
N PHE A 18 9.51 20.06 -18.06
CA PHE A 18 10.50 18.99 -17.91
C PHE A 18 10.51 17.97 -19.06
N GLY A 19 9.35 17.60 -19.60
CA GLY A 19 9.26 16.68 -20.74
C GLY A 19 9.96 17.23 -22.00
N ARG A 20 10.08 18.57 -22.12
CA ARG A 20 10.85 19.21 -23.19
C ARG A 20 12.37 19.15 -22.94
N LEU A 21 12.80 19.16 -21.67
CA LEU A 21 14.21 19.12 -21.29
C LEU A 21 14.81 17.70 -21.41
N LEU A 22 14.06 16.66 -21.03
CA LEU A 22 14.45 15.26 -21.25
C LEU A 22 14.48 14.91 -22.75
N GLY A 23 13.50 15.38 -23.52
CA GLY A 23 13.50 15.24 -24.99
C GLY A 23 14.73 15.86 -25.65
N ALA A 24 15.21 17.01 -25.15
CA ALA A 24 16.41 17.67 -25.64
C ALA A 24 17.71 17.01 -25.14
N ASN A 25 17.78 16.57 -23.88
CA ASN A 25 19.00 15.96 -23.31
C ASN A 25 19.20 14.49 -23.70
N THR A 26 18.14 13.75 -24.05
CA THR A 26 18.27 12.36 -24.57
C THR A 26 18.89 12.34 -25.97
N VAL A 27 18.69 13.41 -26.77
CA VAL A 27 19.37 13.59 -28.07
C VAL A 27 20.86 13.88 -27.87
N LEU A 28 21.25 14.56 -26.77
CA LEU A 28 22.65 14.80 -26.43
C LEU A 28 23.36 13.57 -25.83
N LEU A 29 22.66 12.72 -25.07
CA LEU A 29 23.27 11.53 -24.42
C LEU A 29 23.31 10.28 -25.31
N SER A 30 22.46 10.17 -26.34
CA SER A 30 22.57 9.08 -27.33
C SER A 30 23.73 9.25 -28.31
N SER A 31 24.44 10.38 -28.29
CA SER A 31 25.62 10.65 -29.13
C SER A 31 26.96 10.53 -28.39
N LEU A 32 26.96 10.25 -27.08
CA LEU A 32 28.19 10.02 -26.30
C LEU A 32 28.36 8.53 -26.01
N ALA A 33 28.97 7.81 -26.96
CA ALA A 33 29.67 6.57 -26.64
C ALA A 33 30.87 6.92 -25.75
N LEU A 34 30.73 6.83 -24.43
CA LEU A 34 31.87 7.01 -23.53
C LEU A 34 32.72 5.74 -23.54
N ALA A 35 33.85 5.84 -24.25
CA ALA A 35 34.97 4.92 -24.16
C ALA A 35 35.41 4.74 -22.69
N ALA A 36 35.52 3.49 -22.26
CA ALA A 36 36.19 3.13 -21.03
C ALA A 36 37.67 3.53 -21.13
N CYS A 37 38.06 4.61 -20.45
CA CYS A 37 39.45 4.92 -20.17
C CYS A 37 39.73 4.59 -18.71
N GLY A 38 40.47 3.49 -18.50
CA GLY A 38 41.06 3.15 -17.22
C GLY A 38 42.11 4.19 -16.79
N GLY A 39 42.18 4.43 -15.49
CA GLY A 39 43.19 5.27 -14.86
C GLY A 39 43.37 4.81 -13.42
N GLY A 40 44.35 3.95 -13.19
CA GLY A 40 44.77 3.51 -11.87
C GLY A 40 45.59 4.59 -11.14
N GLY A 41 45.52 4.56 -9.81
CA GLY A 41 46.39 5.30 -8.89
C GLY A 41 46.46 4.55 -7.57
N GLY A 42 47.57 3.85 -7.33
CA GLY A 42 47.74 2.91 -6.23
C GLY A 42 48.31 3.49 -4.93
N ARG A 43 48.55 2.58 -3.97
CA ARG A 43 49.65 2.64 -2.99
C ARG A 43 49.96 1.25 -2.40
N SER A 44 51.19 0.82 -2.70
CA SER A 44 52.19 0.01 -1.95
C SER A 44 51.76 -1.29 -1.24
N ALA A 45 52.18 -2.51 -1.61
CA ALA A 45 53.51 -3.12 -1.86
C ALA A 45 54.20 -3.70 -0.61
N VAL A 46 54.37 -5.04 -0.59
CA VAL A 46 55.52 -5.78 -0.04
C VAL A 46 55.69 -7.12 -0.83
N ALA A 47 56.65 -7.13 -1.77
CA ALA A 47 57.81 -8.04 -1.94
C ALA A 47 57.62 -9.58 -1.94
N LEU A 48 58.27 -10.44 -2.74
CA LEU A 48 59.15 -10.46 -3.95
C LEU A 48 59.40 -11.98 -4.29
N PRO A 49 60.21 -12.44 -5.29
CA PRO A 49 59.75 -13.27 -6.41
C PRO A 49 60.42 -14.67 -6.57
N GLY A 50 60.02 -15.43 -7.61
CA GLY A 50 60.75 -16.59 -8.16
C GLY A 50 60.20 -17.03 -9.53
N PRO A 51 61.02 -17.62 -10.43
CA PRO A 51 61.20 -17.09 -11.80
C PRO A 51 60.49 -17.84 -12.93
N THR A 52 60.33 -17.15 -14.06
CA THR A 52 60.01 -17.67 -15.39
C THR A 52 61.24 -18.25 -16.09
N SER A 53 61.09 -19.32 -16.89
CA SER A 53 61.46 -19.43 -18.33
C SER A 53 61.23 -20.89 -18.87
N PRO A 54 61.38 -21.20 -20.18
CA PRO A 54 60.28 -21.58 -21.10
C PRO A 54 60.53 -22.93 -21.83
N THR A 55 59.85 -23.18 -22.97
CA THR A 55 59.86 -24.36 -23.90
C THR A 55 58.75 -25.38 -23.59
N ASP A 56 57.90 -25.87 -24.49
CA ASP A 56 58.07 -26.29 -25.89
C ASP A 56 56.68 -26.39 -26.61
N PRO A 57 56.59 -26.52 -27.96
CA PRO A 57 55.40 -26.28 -28.77
C PRO A 57 54.52 -27.50 -29.04
N GLY A 58 53.27 -27.25 -29.39
CA GLY A 58 52.50 -28.11 -30.28
C GLY A 58 51.69 -29.24 -29.64
N THR A 59 50.42 -28.97 -29.38
CA THR A 59 49.36 -30.00 -29.41
C THR A 59 48.19 -29.48 -30.25
N PRO A 60 47.66 -30.25 -31.21
CA PRO A 60 46.55 -29.82 -32.05
C PRO A 60 45.29 -29.65 -31.19
N VAL A 61 44.59 -28.54 -31.37
CA VAL A 61 43.28 -28.30 -30.76
C VAL A 61 42.27 -29.22 -31.47
N THR A 62 41.73 -30.21 -30.76
CA THR A 62 40.56 -30.96 -31.20
C THR A 62 39.33 -30.04 -31.21
N PRO A 63 38.42 -30.15 -32.20
CA PRO A 63 37.19 -29.37 -32.22
C PRO A 63 36.40 -29.64 -30.94
N SER A 64 35.95 -28.56 -30.28
CA SER A 64 35.08 -28.61 -29.11
C SER A 64 33.86 -29.50 -29.39
N ASP A 65 33.64 -30.47 -28.49
CA ASP A 65 32.41 -31.26 -28.42
C ASP A 65 31.18 -30.34 -28.46
N PRO A 66 30.15 -30.63 -29.28
CA PRO A 66 28.89 -29.90 -29.19
C PRO A 66 28.27 -30.17 -27.82
N THR A 67 28.00 -29.12 -27.06
CA THR A 67 27.14 -29.17 -25.87
C THR A 67 25.90 -30.01 -26.19
N PRO A 68 25.58 -31.05 -25.41
CA PRO A 68 24.42 -31.90 -25.69
C PRO A 68 23.14 -31.04 -25.74
N PRO A 69 22.19 -31.35 -26.64
CA PRO A 69 20.94 -30.61 -26.72
C PRO A 69 20.26 -30.63 -25.35
N ARG A 70 19.98 -29.46 -24.79
CA ARG A 70 19.17 -29.32 -23.58
C ARG A 70 17.83 -30.00 -23.88
N GLU A 71 17.44 -31.00 -23.09
CA GLU A 71 16.11 -31.62 -23.25
C GLU A 71 15.03 -30.53 -23.32
N PRO A 72 14.04 -30.67 -24.24
CA PRO A 72 12.97 -29.68 -24.34
C PRO A 72 12.26 -29.55 -23.00
N ARG A 73 12.35 -28.39 -22.36
CA ARG A 73 11.57 -28.11 -21.15
C ARG A 73 10.09 -28.20 -21.50
N THR A 74 9.37 -29.07 -20.78
CA THR A 74 7.92 -29.21 -20.93
C THR A 74 7.25 -28.28 -19.92
N TYR A 75 6.41 -27.38 -20.41
CA TYR A 75 5.69 -26.39 -19.58
C TYR A 75 4.21 -26.74 -19.47
N PRO A 76 3.53 -26.36 -18.37
CA PRO A 76 2.10 -26.62 -18.23
C PRO A 76 1.30 -25.97 -19.36
N THR A 77 0.20 -26.60 -19.75
CA THR A 77 -0.74 -26.05 -20.75
C THR A 77 -1.97 -25.51 -20.04
N ALA A 78 -2.44 -24.33 -20.46
CA ALA A 78 -3.66 -23.75 -19.93
C ALA A 78 -4.86 -24.66 -20.24
N SER A 79 -5.72 -24.86 -19.24
CA SER A 79 -6.96 -25.64 -19.37
C SER A 79 -8.18 -24.74 -19.13
N PRO A 80 -9.34 -24.99 -19.76
CA PRO A 80 -10.53 -24.18 -19.50
C PRO A 80 -10.84 -24.13 -18.00
N ILE A 81 -11.02 -22.92 -17.46
CA ILE A 81 -11.44 -22.82 -16.05
C ILE A 81 -12.89 -23.26 -15.94
N ALA A 82 -13.17 -24.28 -15.14
CA ALA A 82 -14.55 -24.60 -14.81
C ALA A 82 -15.16 -23.48 -13.96
N ASP A 83 -16.46 -23.25 -14.04
CA ASP A 83 -17.15 -22.50 -12.99
C ASP A 83 -17.12 -23.30 -11.69
N ALA A 84 -17.14 -22.59 -10.57
CA ALA A 84 -17.37 -23.18 -9.26
C ALA A 84 -18.51 -22.42 -8.60
N VAL A 85 -19.25 -23.08 -7.71
CA VAL A 85 -20.24 -22.40 -6.87
C VAL A 85 -19.51 -21.27 -6.13
N ALA A 86 -20.01 -20.04 -6.29
CA ALA A 86 -19.47 -18.88 -5.60
C ALA A 86 -19.49 -19.14 -4.09
N GLN A 87 -18.32 -19.28 -3.49
CA GLN A 87 -18.17 -19.28 -2.05
C GLN A 87 -18.09 -17.82 -1.57
N PRO A 88 -18.45 -17.48 -0.32
CA PRO A 88 -18.26 -16.13 0.20
C PRO A 88 -16.80 -15.66 0.07
N ALA A 89 -16.59 -14.37 -0.11
CA ALA A 89 -15.27 -13.77 -0.37
C ALA A 89 -14.27 -13.89 0.80
N THR A 90 -14.71 -14.38 1.95
CA THR A 90 -13.97 -14.34 3.22
C THR A 90 -13.85 -15.71 3.88
N ILE A 91 -13.97 -16.81 3.13
CA ILE A 91 -13.73 -18.14 3.69
C ILE A 91 -12.29 -18.58 3.40
N GLY A 92 -11.40 -18.23 4.32
CA GLY A 92 -10.04 -18.77 4.42
C GLY A 92 -8.95 -18.01 3.68
N SER A 93 -7.71 -18.30 4.03
CA SER A 93 -6.53 -17.53 3.59
C SER A 93 -6.07 -17.81 2.15
N TYR A 94 -6.59 -18.85 1.48
CA TYR A 94 -6.02 -19.40 0.24
C TYR A 94 -6.95 -19.34 -0.98
N GLN A 95 -6.37 -19.21 -2.17
CA GLN A 95 -7.10 -19.21 -3.45
C GLN A 95 -7.90 -20.51 -3.62
N ARG A 96 -9.07 -20.38 -4.26
CA ARG A 96 -10.00 -21.51 -4.47
C ARG A 96 -9.51 -22.51 -5.51
N LYS A 97 -8.72 -22.03 -6.46
CA LYS A 97 -8.19 -22.80 -7.58
C LYS A 97 -6.70 -22.52 -7.70
N THR A 98 -5.96 -23.54 -8.08
CA THR A 98 -4.52 -23.47 -8.35
C THR A 98 -4.26 -24.21 -9.66
N GLY A 99 -3.38 -23.69 -10.50
CA GLY A 99 -3.10 -24.24 -11.83
C GLY A 99 -3.02 -23.16 -12.90
N TYR A 100 -2.95 -23.62 -14.15
CA TYR A 100 -2.89 -22.77 -15.33
C TYR A 100 -4.18 -22.91 -16.13
N PHE A 101 -4.91 -21.81 -16.27
CA PHE A 101 -6.27 -21.82 -16.81
C PHE A 101 -6.46 -20.81 -17.94
N THR A 102 -7.52 -21.02 -18.74
CA THR A 102 -7.95 -20.13 -19.82
C THR A 102 -9.48 -19.91 -19.81
N TRP A 103 -9.93 -18.74 -20.24
CA TRP A 103 -11.33 -18.44 -20.60
C TRP A 103 -11.46 -17.16 -21.43
N SER A 104 -12.66 -16.85 -21.92
CA SER A 104 -12.96 -15.66 -22.72
C SER A 104 -13.54 -14.51 -21.90
N VAL A 105 -13.05 -13.29 -22.15
CA VAL A 105 -13.67 -12.04 -21.70
C VAL A 105 -14.31 -11.32 -22.88
N ASN A 106 -15.44 -10.65 -22.63
CA ASN A 106 -16.07 -9.83 -23.65
C ASN A 106 -15.39 -8.45 -23.74
N ALA A 107 -14.75 -8.18 -24.86
CA ALA A 107 -14.06 -6.94 -25.17
C ALA A 107 -14.84 -6.16 -26.24
N GLY A 108 -15.82 -5.36 -25.82
CA GLY A 108 -16.62 -4.54 -26.75
C GLY A 108 -17.45 -5.37 -27.73
N GLY A 109 -18.06 -6.46 -27.26
CA GLY A 109 -18.86 -7.37 -28.09
C GLY A 109 -18.07 -8.50 -28.76
N VAL A 110 -16.74 -8.52 -28.61
CA VAL A 110 -15.88 -9.60 -29.14
C VAL A 110 -15.30 -10.39 -27.99
N ASP A 111 -15.45 -11.71 -28.02
CA ASP A 111 -14.83 -12.60 -27.04
C ASP A 111 -13.34 -12.77 -27.33
N ARG A 112 -12.51 -12.45 -26.35
CA ARG A 112 -11.05 -12.60 -26.40
C ARG A 112 -10.58 -13.44 -25.24
N GLU A 113 -9.69 -14.40 -25.52
CA GLU A 113 -9.17 -15.31 -24.51
C GLU A 113 -8.17 -14.60 -23.58
N ILE A 114 -8.22 -14.92 -22.29
CA ILE A 114 -7.18 -14.63 -21.30
C ILE A 114 -6.72 -15.93 -20.65
N GLU A 115 -5.52 -15.92 -20.10
CA GLU A 115 -5.01 -17.04 -19.31
C GLU A 115 -4.63 -16.56 -17.90
N VAL A 116 -4.67 -17.45 -16.91
CA VAL A 116 -4.28 -17.15 -15.54
C VAL A 116 -3.46 -18.27 -14.94
N TYR A 117 -2.43 -17.92 -14.17
CA TYR A 117 -1.62 -18.87 -13.42
C TYR A 117 -1.74 -18.58 -11.93
N ILE A 118 -2.24 -19.55 -11.17
CA ILE A 118 -2.41 -19.45 -9.72
C ILE A 118 -1.54 -20.52 -9.05
N PRO A 119 -0.41 -20.14 -8.42
CA PRO A 119 0.51 -21.11 -7.82
C PRO A 119 -0.12 -21.79 -6.60
N LYS A 120 0.36 -23.00 -6.29
CA LYS A 120 -0.12 -23.74 -5.12
C LYS A 120 0.19 -22.97 -3.83
N GLY A 121 -0.82 -22.74 -3.01
CA GLY A 121 -0.69 -21.97 -1.77
C GLY A 121 -0.81 -20.46 -1.93
N ALA A 122 -1.12 -19.96 -3.14
CA ALA A 122 -1.47 -18.57 -3.35
C ALA A 122 -2.60 -18.14 -2.39
N ARG A 123 -2.48 -16.95 -1.82
CA ARG A 123 -3.46 -16.44 -0.86
C ARG A 123 -4.58 -15.68 -1.55
N GLN A 124 -5.73 -15.61 -0.90
CA GLN A 124 -6.80 -14.73 -1.35
C GLN A 124 -6.35 -13.28 -1.24
N ARG A 125 -6.85 -12.44 -2.16
CA ARG A 125 -6.53 -11.00 -2.17
C ARG A 125 -5.02 -10.73 -2.24
N GLU A 126 -4.26 -11.60 -2.90
CA GLU A 126 -2.87 -11.30 -3.26
C GLU A 126 -2.83 -10.23 -4.36
N PHE A 127 -1.68 -9.58 -4.49
CA PHE A 127 -1.41 -8.69 -5.62
C PHE A 127 -1.13 -9.53 -6.86
N TRP A 128 -1.87 -9.26 -7.94
CA TRP A 128 -1.71 -9.97 -9.21
C TRP A 128 -0.76 -9.21 -10.13
N ILE A 129 -0.08 -9.96 -11.00
CA ILE A 129 0.76 -9.41 -12.07
C ILE A 129 0.01 -9.58 -13.40
N GLY A 130 -0.42 -8.47 -14.00
CA GLY A 130 -0.96 -8.44 -15.36
C GLY A 130 0.17 -8.44 -16.39
N ILE A 131 0.13 -9.36 -17.35
CA ILE A 131 1.18 -9.59 -18.35
C ILE A 131 0.59 -9.49 -19.75
N THR A 132 1.07 -8.60 -20.61
CA THR A 132 0.81 -8.66 -22.06
C THR A 132 1.99 -9.33 -22.78
N LEU A 133 1.73 -10.41 -23.50
CA LEU A 133 2.78 -11.18 -24.19
C LEU A 133 3.31 -10.48 -25.45
N PRO A 134 4.54 -10.79 -25.90
CA PRO A 134 5.02 -10.36 -27.22
C PRO A 134 4.20 -10.95 -28.38
N ASP A 135 4.35 -10.37 -29.57
CA ASP A 135 3.78 -10.94 -30.80
C ASP A 135 4.37 -12.32 -31.12
N GLY A 136 3.55 -13.20 -31.69
CA GLY A 136 3.96 -14.47 -32.28
C GLY A 136 4.45 -15.55 -31.31
N VAL A 137 4.39 -15.31 -29.99
CA VAL A 137 4.85 -16.30 -29.01
C VAL A 137 3.75 -17.28 -28.61
N GLN A 138 4.16 -18.49 -28.25
CA GLN A 138 3.30 -19.44 -27.54
C GLN A 138 3.38 -19.16 -26.03
N SER A 139 2.23 -18.90 -25.38
CA SER A 139 2.16 -18.40 -24.00
C SER A 139 2.96 -19.24 -23.00
N ASN A 140 2.66 -20.54 -22.93
CA ASN A 140 3.28 -21.45 -21.95
C ASN A 140 4.79 -21.53 -22.12
N ARG A 141 5.27 -21.56 -23.37
CA ARG A 141 6.69 -21.60 -23.68
C ARG A 141 7.37 -20.29 -23.30
N PHE A 142 6.79 -19.15 -23.66
CA PHE A 142 7.34 -17.85 -23.29
C PHE A 142 7.41 -17.69 -21.76
N LEU A 143 6.31 -17.96 -21.05
CA LEU A 143 6.26 -17.86 -19.59
C LEU A 143 7.25 -18.80 -18.91
N GLY A 144 7.41 -20.01 -19.44
CA GLY A 144 8.36 -20.99 -18.94
C GLY A 144 9.83 -20.64 -19.21
N ASP A 145 10.16 -20.25 -20.45
CA ASP A 145 11.52 -19.87 -20.85
C ASP A 145 11.96 -18.59 -20.11
N ALA A 146 11.04 -17.63 -19.95
CA ALA A 146 11.24 -16.41 -19.18
C ALA A 146 11.26 -16.62 -17.66
N GLY A 147 10.92 -17.80 -17.15
CA GLY A 147 10.93 -18.11 -15.71
C GLY A 147 9.76 -17.54 -14.90
N TRP A 148 8.66 -17.12 -15.54
CA TRP A 148 7.47 -16.61 -14.85
C TRP A 148 6.79 -17.67 -13.97
N PHE A 149 6.72 -18.93 -14.41
CA PHE A 149 6.17 -20.01 -13.59
C PHE A 149 7.00 -20.24 -12.32
N ASP A 150 8.33 -20.25 -12.45
CA ASP A 150 9.24 -20.39 -11.30
C ASP A 150 9.06 -19.23 -10.31
N ILE A 151 8.97 -18.00 -10.81
CA ILE A 151 8.72 -16.81 -9.99
C ILE A 151 7.37 -16.90 -9.27
N ALA A 152 6.32 -17.30 -9.98
CA ALA A 152 4.99 -17.46 -9.42
C ALA A 152 4.97 -18.49 -8.30
N ASP A 153 5.52 -19.69 -8.52
CA ASP A 153 5.57 -20.75 -7.51
C ASP A 153 6.43 -20.35 -6.31
N GLN A 154 7.61 -19.77 -6.56
CA GLN A 154 8.52 -19.40 -5.48
C GLN A 154 7.98 -18.26 -4.61
N ASN A 155 7.21 -17.34 -5.18
CA ASN A 155 6.78 -16.12 -4.48
C ASN A 155 5.26 -16.06 -4.24
N LEU A 156 4.53 -17.12 -4.58
CA LEU A 156 3.07 -17.20 -4.54
C LEU A 156 2.39 -16.07 -5.33
N ALA A 157 3.02 -15.62 -6.42
CA ALA A 157 2.53 -14.52 -7.24
C ALA A 157 1.53 -15.06 -8.29
N CYS A 158 0.30 -14.54 -8.28
CA CYS A 158 -0.70 -14.86 -9.29
C CYS A 158 -0.48 -14.04 -10.56
N LEU A 159 -0.67 -14.68 -11.72
CA LEU A 159 -0.47 -14.06 -13.03
C LEU A 159 -1.80 -13.98 -13.80
N LEU A 160 -2.08 -12.82 -14.39
CA LEU A 160 -3.08 -12.63 -15.43
C LEU A 160 -2.35 -12.40 -16.75
N ILE A 161 -2.63 -13.20 -17.76
CA ILE A 161 -1.91 -13.21 -19.04
C ILE A 161 -2.86 -12.83 -20.17
N MET A 162 -2.45 -11.82 -20.93
CA MET A 162 -3.16 -11.24 -22.06
C MET A 162 -2.35 -11.47 -23.34
N LYS A 163 -3.04 -11.93 -24.38
CA LYS A 163 -2.40 -12.41 -25.61
C LYS A 163 -2.74 -11.52 -26.82
N PRO A 164 -1.86 -11.48 -27.82
CA PRO A 164 -2.20 -10.95 -29.14
C PRO A 164 -3.50 -11.58 -29.68
N GLY A 165 -4.13 -10.92 -30.66
CA GLY A 165 -5.31 -11.45 -31.33
C GLY A 165 -5.01 -12.76 -32.09
N ALA A 166 -6.04 -13.38 -32.67
CA ALA A 166 -5.92 -14.68 -33.36
C ALA A 166 -4.84 -14.72 -34.48
N GLY A 167 -4.50 -13.57 -35.07
CA GLY A 167 -3.41 -13.44 -36.04
C GLY A 167 -2.00 -13.46 -35.44
N GLY A 168 -1.87 -13.62 -34.11
CA GLY A 168 -0.60 -13.63 -33.40
C GLY A 168 0.05 -12.25 -33.23
N ALA A 169 -0.65 -11.16 -33.56
CA ALA A 169 -0.13 -9.79 -33.45
C ALA A 169 -1.11 -8.88 -32.70
N TRP A 170 -0.57 -7.92 -31.95
CA TRP A 170 -1.35 -6.83 -31.34
C TRP A 170 -1.84 -5.85 -32.41
N GLY A 171 -3.12 -5.49 -32.33
CA GLY A 171 -3.70 -4.44 -33.17
C GLY A 171 -3.39 -3.02 -32.71
N PRO A 172 -4.09 -2.01 -33.27
CA PRO A 172 -3.98 -0.63 -32.83
C PRO A 172 -4.28 -0.47 -31.34
N VAL A 173 -3.52 0.38 -30.65
CA VAL A 173 -3.57 0.57 -29.19
C VAL A 173 -4.98 0.83 -28.68
N GLN A 174 -5.74 1.70 -29.37
CA GLN A 174 -7.10 2.04 -28.95
C GLN A 174 -8.06 0.84 -28.98
N SER A 175 -7.92 -0.05 -29.97
CA SER A 175 -8.75 -1.25 -30.07
C SER A 175 -8.35 -2.28 -29.01
N GLU A 176 -7.05 -2.48 -28.80
CA GLU A 176 -6.52 -3.43 -27.82
C GLU A 176 -6.74 -2.95 -26.37
N GLN A 177 -6.89 -1.64 -26.15
CA GLN A 177 -7.23 -1.09 -24.83
C GLN A 177 -8.55 -1.66 -24.29
N THR A 178 -9.56 -1.86 -25.14
CA THR A 178 -10.84 -2.47 -24.73
C THR A 178 -10.64 -3.89 -24.19
N TYR A 179 -9.80 -4.69 -24.87
CA TYR A 179 -9.46 -6.03 -24.43
C TYR A 179 -8.67 -6.04 -23.13
N VAL A 180 -7.60 -5.22 -23.03
CA VAL A 180 -6.81 -5.09 -21.79
C VAL A 180 -7.70 -4.65 -20.63
N THR A 181 -8.59 -3.69 -20.84
CA THR A 181 -9.51 -3.21 -19.81
C THR A 181 -10.46 -4.31 -19.35
N ALA A 182 -11.03 -5.09 -20.28
CA ALA A 182 -11.89 -6.23 -19.97
C ALA A 182 -11.14 -7.34 -19.21
N ALA A 183 -9.90 -7.63 -19.60
CA ALA A 183 -9.04 -8.60 -18.93
C ALA A 183 -8.70 -8.15 -17.50
N MET A 184 -8.24 -6.92 -17.31
CA MET A 184 -7.90 -6.39 -15.99
C MET A 184 -9.13 -6.26 -15.08
N ALA A 185 -10.33 -6.01 -15.65
CA ALA A 185 -11.58 -6.00 -14.90
C ALA A 185 -11.96 -7.36 -14.29
N THR A 186 -11.31 -8.47 -14.67
CA THR A 186 -11.49 -9.77 -14.02
C THR A 186 -10.83 -9.86 -12.65
N LEU A 187 -9.91 -8.96 -12.32
CA LEU A 187 -9.18 -8.95 -11.05
C LEU A 187 -10.02 -8.31 -9.93
N VAL A 188 -11.04 -9.04 -9.50
CA VAL A 188 -11.99 -8.60 -8.48
C VAL A 188 -11.80 -9.32 -7.15
N SER A 189 -12.21 -8.66 -6.06
CA SER A 189 -12.14 -9.21 -4.69
C SER A 189 -12.96 -10.50 -4.52
N SER A 190 -14.08 -10.61 -5.23
CA SER A 190 -15.07 -11.69 -5.08
C SER A 190 -15.39 -12.32 -6.43
N GLY A 191 -14.35 -12.79 -7.14
CA GLY A 191 -14.53 -13.39 -8.46
C GLY A 191 -15.13 -14.80 -8.38
N THR A 192 -15.74 -15.21 -9.49
CA THR A 192 -16.24 -16.59 -9.68
C THR A 192 -15.11 -17.61 -9.55
N HIS A 193 -13.95 -17.28 -10.11
CA HIS A 193 -12.83 -18.21 -10.25
C HIS A 193 -11.74 -18.05 -9.18
N TYR A 194 -11.49 -16.82 -8.75
CA TYR A 194 -10.44 -16.47 -7.80
C TYR A 194 -10.76 -15.15 -7.08
N SER A 195 -9.95 -14.80 -6.09
CA SER A 195 -10.02 -13.53 -5.37
C SER A 195 -8.73 -12.74 -5.56
N ALA A 196 -8.78 -11.62 -6.27
CA ALA A 196 -7.64 -10.73 -6.45
C ALA A 196 -7.73 -9.53 -5.50
N PHE A 197 -6.57 -9.02 -5.07
CA PHE A 197 -6.54 -7.65 -4.60
C PHE A 197 -6.78 -6.74 -5.79
N THR A 198 -7.57 -5.69 -5.62
CA THR A 198 -7.96 -4.72 -6.67
C THR A 198 -6.82 -3.78 -7.07
N TYR A 199 -5.63 -3.97 -6.51
CA TYR A 199 -4.40 -3.31 -6.90
C TYR A 199 -3.43 -4.32 -7.51
N HIS A 200 -2.74 -3.89 -8.56
CA HIS A 200 -1.99 -4.81 -9.40
C HIS A 200 -0.62 -4.25 -9.80
N TYR A 201 0.25 -5.20 -10.11
CA TYR A 201 1.47 -4.95 -10.86
C TYR A 201 1.21 -5.24 -12.33
N VAL A 202 1.91 -4.56 -13.24
CA VAL A 202 1.79 -4.86 -14.67
C VAL A 202 3.15 -4.94 -15.36
N VAL A 203 3.28 -5.87 -16.30
CA VAL A 203 4.43 -5.96 -17.19
C VAL A 203 3.96 -6.14 -18.63
N GLY A 204 4.42 -5.28 -19.53
CA GLY A 204 4.05 -5.36 -20.94
C GLY A 204 5.25 -5.59 -21.84
N TYR A 205 5.10 -6.46 -22.83
CA TYR A 205 6.16 -6.81 -23.77
C TYR A 205 5.82 -6.36 -25.20
N GLY A 206 6.80 -5.74 -25.87
CA GLY A 206 6.71 -5.35 -27.28
C GLY A 206 5.47 -4.50 -27.58
N ALA A 207 4.74 -4.86 -28.64
CA ALA A 207 3.51 -4.16 -29.04
C ALA A 207 2.39 -4.24 -27.99
N GLY A 208 2.38 -5.27 -27.13
CA GLY A 208 1.45 -5.40 -26.01
C GLY A 208 1.70 -4.42 -24.88
N ALA A 209 2.87 -3.77 -24.82
CA ALA A 209 3.20 -2.80 -23.78
C ALA A 209 2.33 -1.55 -23.86
N ALA A 210 2.05 -1.04 -25.06
CA ALA A 210 1.31 0.21 -25.26
C ALA A 210 -0.14 0.17 -24.72
N PRO A 211 -0.99 -0.83 -25.06
CA PRO A 211 -2.35 -0.88 -24.50
C PRO A 211 -2.36 -1.13 -22.98
N LEU A 212 -1.42 -1.90 -22.43
CA LEU A 212 -1.30 -2.10 -20.98
C LEU A 212 -0.84 -0.84 -20.24
N GLN A 213 0.09 -0.09 -20.83
CA GLN A 213 0.54 1.20 -20.31
C GLN A 213 -0.56 2.26 -20.38
N LEU A 214 -1.39 2.24 -21.43
CA LEU A 214 -2.55 3.12 -21.51
C LEU A 214 -3.60 2.80 -20.45
N TYR A 215 -3.81 1.51 -20.15
CA TYR A 215 -4.67 1.09 -19.03
C TYR A 215 -4.15 1.63 -17.70
N ALA A 216 -2.86 1.46 -17.40
CA ALA A 216 -2.26 1.95 -16.16
C ALA A 216 -2.39 3.48 -16.00
N ALA A 217 -2.15 4.25 -17.08
CA ALA A 217 -2.34 5.70 -17.08
C ALA A 217 -3.81 6.13 -16.95
N SER A 218 -4.76 5.27 -17.35
CA SER A 218 -6.20 5.51 -17.28
C SER A 218 -6.85 5.00 -15.99
N THR A 219 -6.12 4.20 -15.21
CA THR A 219 -6.59 3.57 -13.96
C THR A 219 -5.53 3.66 -12.85
N PRO A 220 -4.86 4.81 -12.64
CA PRO A 220 -3.68 4.85 -11.79
C PRO A 220 -3.96 4.51 -10.32
N LEU A 221 -5.21 4.67 -9.88
CA LEU A 221 -5.66 4.31 -8.53
C LEU A 221 -5.71 2.80 -8.29
N SER A 222 -5.49 1.93 -9.27
CA SER A 222 -5.34 0.47 -9.04
C SER A 222 -3.90 -0.01 -9.25
N MET A 223 -2.96 0.89 -9.57
CA MET A 223 -1.60 0.52 -9.94
C MET A 223 -0.64 0.65 -8.76
N ILE A 224 0.31 -0.29 -8.64
CA ILE A 224 1.39 -0.23 -7.63
C ILE A 224 2.74 0.06 -8.29
N SER A 225 3.06 -0.68 -9.34
CA SER A 225 4.32 -0.57 -10.09
C SER A 225 4.16 -1.23 -11.45
N GLN A 226 4.96 -0.79 -12.42
CA GLN A 226 4.88 -1.27 -13.79
C GLN A 226 6.24 -1.43 -14.47
N VAL A 227 6.33 -2.34 -15.44
CA VAL A 227 7.51 -2.56 -16.27
C VAL A 227 7.12 -2.72 -17.73
N TYR A 228 7.91 -2.16 -18.65
CA TYR A 228 7.67 -2.29 -20.08
C TYR A 228 8.95 -2.68 -20.83
N VAL A 229 8.87 -3.78 -21.57
CA VAL A 229 9.99 -4.39 -22.29
C VAL A 229 9.83 -4.13 -23.78
N GLU A 230 10.85 -3.55 -24.42
CA GLU A 230 10.87 -3.18 -25.85
C GLU A 230 9.67 -2.28 -26.23
N ALA A 231 9.31 -1.35 -25.34
CA ALA A 231 8.12 -0.51 -25.48
C ALA A 231 8.36 0.70 -26.38
N SER A 232 7.55 0.83 -27.43
CA SER A 232 7.63 1.92 -28.39
C SER A 232 6.36 2.76 -28.39
N ALA A 233 6.48 4.00 -28.88
CA ALA A 233 5.37 4.92 -29.03
C ALA A 233 5.47 5.72 -30.32
N ASP A 234 4.33 5.84 -31.01
CA ASP A 234 4.11 6.76 -32.11
C ASP A 234 3.36 8.02 -31.64
N ALA A 235 3.08 8.94 -32.57
CA ALA A 235 2.37 10.19 -32.25
C ALA A 235 0.94 9.96 -31.75
N ASN A 236 0.23 8.98 -32.31
CA ASN A 236 -1.16 8.69 -31.94
C ASN A 236 -1.23 8.13 -30.51
N TYR A 237 -0.33 7.20 -30.18
CA TYR A 237 -0.25 6.63 -28.85
C TYR A 237 0.17 7.68 -27.81
N ASN A 238 1.15 8.53 -28.11
CA ASN A 238 1.52 9.64 -27.22
C ASN A 238 0.33 10.58 -26.92
N ALA A 239 -0.54 10.82 -27.92
CA ALA A 239 -1.75 11.62 -27.72
C ALA A 239 -2.75 10.92 -26.78
N LEU A 240 -2.98 9.61 -26.94
CA LEU A 240 -3.82 8.82 -26.04
C LEU A 240 -3.30 8.83 -24.59
N LEU A 241 -2.00 8.62 -24.42
CA LEU A 241 -1.34 8.61 -23.10
C LEU A 241 -1.43 9.98 -22.42
N SER A 242 -1.26 11.06 -23.18
CA SER A 242 -1.40 12.43 -22.71
C SER A 242 -2.85 12.77 -22.34
N ALA A 243 -3.82 12.26 -23.11
CA ALA A 243 -5.24 12.43 -22.82
C ALA A 243 -5.62 11.71 -21.52
N ALA A 244 -5.21 10.45 -21.34
CA ALA A 244 -5.43 9.68 -20.11
C ALA A 244 -4.85 10.40 -18.89
N GLY A 245 -3.59 10.85 -18.97
CA GLY A 245 -2.96 11.61 -17.90
C GLY A 245 -3.64 12.96 -17.60
N SER A 246 -4.37 13.53 -18.56
CA SER A 246 -5.12 14.78 -18.41
C SER A 246 -6.56 14.58 -17.91
N THR A 247 -6.98 13.34 -17.68
CA THR A 247 -8.27 13.03 -17.05
C THR A 247 -8.21 13.40 -15.58
N GLN A 248 -9.22 14.14 -15.12
CA GLN A 248 -9.37 14.53 -13.73
C GLN A 248 -9.85 13.34 -12.90
N VAL A 249 -9.25 13.12 -11.73
CA VAL A 249 -9.68 12.13 -10.75
C VAL A 249 -11.09 12.49 -10.28
N GLY A 250 -12.04 11.55 -10.40
CA GLY A 250 -13.42 11.73 -9.95
C GLY A 250 -14.46 12.03 -11.04
N ALA A 251 -14.10 12.08 -12.33
CA ALA A 251 -15.09 12.11 -13.42
C ALA A 251 -15.86 10.78 -13.59
N THR A 252 -15.38 9.70 -12.97
CA THR A 252 -16.05 8.40 -12.90
C THR A 252 -16.77 8.28 -11.56
N LEU A 253 -18.05 7.93 -11.58
CA LEU A 253 -18.87 7.57 -10.40
C LEU A 253 -18.05 6.66 -9.47
N GLN A 254 -17.50 7.23 -8.41
CA GLN A 254 -16.78 6.44 -7.42
C GLN A 254 -17.79 5.51 -6.75
N PRO A 255 -17.47 4.24 -6.53
CA PRO A 255 -18.39 3.31 -5.87
C PRO A 255 -18.79 3.77 -4.45
N ASN A 256 -18.15 4.81 -3.90
CA ASN A 256 -18.58 5.50 -2.68
C ASN A 256 -18.40 7.03 -2.78
N HIS A 257 -19.23 7.67 -3.59
CA HIS A 257 -19.59 9.10 -3.52
C HIS A 257 -18.45 10.13 -3.39
N MET A 258 -17.66 10.31 -4.45
CA MET A 258 -17.00 11.61 -4.71
C MET A 258 -17.61 12.34 -5.90
N ASP A 259 -18.86 12.01 -6.26
CA ASP A 259 -19.69 12.97 -6.98
C ASP A 259 -20.22 13.95 -5.93
N PHE A 260 -19.58 15.11 -5.83
CA PHE A 260 -19.97 16.15 -4.89
C PHE A 260 -21.24 16.89 -5.32
N THR A 261 -21.83 16.54 -6.46
CA THR A 261 -23.11 17.09 -6.92
C THR A 261 -24.21 16.81 -5.88
N GLY A 262 -24.75 17.87 -5.28
CA GLY A 262 -25.80 17.79 -4.26
C GLY A 262 -25.31 17.60 -2.82
N TYR A 263 -24.00 17.47 -2.57
CA TYR A 263 -23.46 17.48 -1.21
C TYR A 263 -23.49 18.88 -0.62
N VAL A 264 -23.87 19.00 0.65
CA VAL A 264 -23.82 20.25 1.40
C VAL A 264 -23.06 20.08 2.72
N ASP A 265 -22.34 21.12 3.14
CA ASP A 265 -21.76 21.17 4.48
C ASP A 265 -22.87 21.22 5.56
N ILE A 266 -22.50 21.19 6.85
CA ILE A 266 -23.47 21.25 7.96
C ILE A 266 -24.32 22.54 7.95
N ASN A 267 -23.92 23.56 7.19
CA ASN A 267 -24.62 24.84 7.02
C ASN A 267 -25.43 24.89 5.71
N GLY A 268 -25.56 23.78 4.97
CA GLY A 268 -26.36 23.72 3.74
C GLY A 268 -25.66 24.28 2.50
N ASN A 269 -24.36 24.60 2.56
CA ASN A 269 -23.66 25.12 1.40
C ASN A 269 -23.20 24.00 0.46
N PRO A 270 -23.37 24.12 -0.87
CA PRO A 270 -22.86 23.14 -1.82
C PRO A 270 -21.36 22.89 -1.65
N VAL A 271 -21.00 21.63 -1.45
CA VAL A 271 -19.63 21.12 -1.52
C VAL A 271 -19.34 21.02 -3.01
N THR A 272 -18.85 22.08 -3.62
CA THR A 272 -18.42 22.02 -5.03
C THR A 272 -17.02 21.43 -5.11
N GLN A 273 -16.66 20.90 -6.28
CA GLN A 273 -15.26 20.56 -6.57
C GLN A 273 -14.29 21.75 -6.41
N GLN A 274 -14.85 22.98 -6.39
CA GLN A 274 -14.11 24.20 -6.13
C GLN A 274 -13.88 24.43 -4.62
N ARG A 275 -14.76 23.92 -3.73
CA ARG A 275 -14.56 23.94 -2.26
C ARG A 275 -13.70 22.78 -1.75
N THR A 276 -13.47 21.76 -2.57
CA THR A 276 -12.53 20.67 -2.30
C THR A 276 -11.20 20.95 -3.01
N PHE A 277 -10.15 20.24 -2.59
CA PHE A 277 -8.76 20.51 -2.97
C PHE A 277 -8.53 20.62 -4.48
N ALA A 278 -7.45 21.28 -4.90
CA ALA A 278 -7.12 21.47 -6.32
C ALA A 278 -7.31 20.19 -7.16
N ALA A 279 -7.98 20.31 -8.31
CA ALA A 279 -8.27 19.22 -9.24
C ALA A 279 -7.04 18.31 -9.45
N GLN A 280 -7.15 17.05 -9.02
CA GLN A 280 -6.13 16.04 -9.28
C GLN A 280 -6.37 15.40 -10.65
N TYR A 281 -5.30 15.09 -11.34
CA TYR A 281 -5.32 14.36 -12.61
C TYR A 281 -4.69 12.99 -12.45
N PHE A 282 -4.99 12.07 -13.37
CA PHE A 282 -4.40 10.73 -13.34
C PHE A 282 -2.87 10.74 -13.36
N ARG A 283 -2.26 11.69 -14.07
CA ARG A 283 -0.80 11.89 -14.06
C ARG A 283 -0.21 12.39 -12.74
N ASP A 284 -1.04 12.83 -11.79
CA ASP A 284 -0.57 13.29 -10.47
C ASP A 284 -0.47 12.12 -9.46
N ILE A 285 -0.85 10.91 -9.88
CA ILE A 285 -0.72 9.66 -9.11
C ILE A 285 0.55 8.95 -9.59
N ALA A 286 1.61 9.03 -8.78
CA ALA A 286 2.89 8.41 -9.10
C ALA A 286 2.78 6.89 -9.23
N ILE A 287 3.41 6.32 -10.27
CA ILE A 287 3.50 4.87 -10.49
C ILE A 287 4.95 4.53 -10.85
N PRO A 288 5.72 3.85 -9.97
CA PRO A 288 7.05 3.36 -10.26
C PRO A 288 7.11 2.61 -11.59
N THR A 289 8.02 3.00 -12.47
CA THR A 289 8.04 2.52 -13.87
C THR A 289 9.45 2.09 -14.29
N TRP A 290 9.60 0.92 -14.88
CA TRP A 290 10.88 0.50 -15.50
C TRP A 290 10.72 0.25 -16.99
N PHE A 291 11.64 0.77 -17.79
CA PHE A 291 11.79 0.45 -19.20
C PHE A 291 13.00 -0.43 -19.43
N VAL A 292 12.81 -1.54 -20.15
CA VAL A 292 13.87 -2.49 -20.47
C VAL A 292 13.95 -2.66 -21.99
N GLY A 293 15.15 -2.63 -22.55
CA GLY A 293 15.36 -2.69 -23.98
C GLY A 293 15.19 -1.35 -24.69
N LYS A 294 14.92 -1.40 -26.00
CA LYS A 294 14.72 -0.19 -26.80
C LYS A 294 13.39 0.46 -26.40
N THR A 295 13.44 1.73 -25.97
CA THR A 295 12.23 2.48 -25.62
C THR A 295 12.17 3.88 -26.22
N SER A 296 10.96 4.36 -26.49
CA SER A 296 10.74 5.73 -26.95
C SER A 296 11.01 6.74 -25.84
N SER A 297 11.80 7.78 -26.13
CA SER A 297 12.11 8.85 -25.16
C SER A 297 10.88 9.60 -24.64
N SER A 298 9.80 9.65 -25.41
CA SER A 298 8.52 10.23 -24.99
C SER A 298 7.88 9.49 -23.82
N LEU A 299 8.04 8.16 -23.76
CA LEU A 299 7.51 7.34 -22.67
C LEU A 299 8.30 7.56 -21.37
N LEU A 300 9.63 7.59 -21.46
CA LEU A 300 10.49 7.93 -20.33
C LEU A 300 10.13 9.33 -19.79
N SER A 301 9.96 10.30 -20.68
CA SER A 301 9.61 11.68 -20.32
C SER A 301 8.24 11.77 -19.63
N TYR A 302 7.24 11.04 -20.12
CA TYR A 302 5.91 11.00 -19.53
C TYR A 302 5.96 10.45 -18.09
N TRP A 303 6.54 9.26 -17.90
CA TRP A 303 6.53 8.61 -16.59
C TRP A 303 7.47 9.27 -15.58
N ALA A 304 8.60 9.84 -16.03
CA ALA A 304 9.43 10.68 -15.16
C ALA A 304 8.67 11.90 -14.66
N GLY A 305 7.80 12.48 -15.50
CA GLY A 305 6.88 13.54 -15.09
C GLY A 305 5.81 13.07 -14.11
N VAL A 306 5.20 11.89 -14.34
CA VAL A 306 4.20 11.30 -13.42
C VAL A 306 4.78 10.99 -12.03
N ASN A 307 6.06 10.62 -11.98
CA ASN A 307 6.75 10.27 -10.72
C ASN A 307 7.51 11.45 -10.10
N ASP A 308 7.39 12.67 -10.64
CA ASP A 308 8.13 13.85 -10.20
C ASP A 308 9.65 13.59 -10.05
N CYS A 309 10.26 12.89 -11.01
CA CYS A 309 11.65 12.46 -10.94
C CYS A 309 12.65 13.62 -11.07
N GLU A 310 13.80 13.47 -10.39
CA GLU A 310 15.01 14.26 -10.60
C GLU A 310 15.54 14.09 -12.04
N ILE A 311 16.31 15.08 -12.53
CA ILE A 311 16.91 15.04 -13.87
C ILE A 311 18.07 14.03 -13.92
N LEU A 312 18.83 13.94 -12.83
CA LEU A 312 20.03 13.12 -12.78
C LEU A 312 19.65 11.69 -12.42
N SER A 313 20.10 10.75 -13.25
CA SER A 313 20.00 9.33 -12.92
C SER A 313 21.19 8.86 -12.12
N ILE A 314 20.97 7.78 -11.38
CA ILE A 314 22.00 7.00 -10.69
C ILE A 314 22.10 5.65 -11.38
N ALA A 315 23.33 5.21 -11.64
CA ALA A 315 23.58 3.88 -12.19
C ALA A 315 23.22 2.78 -11.16
N ASP A 316 22.54 1.75 -11.62
CA ASP A 316 22.17 0.56 -10.87
C ASP A 316 22.49 -0.69 -11.70
N ALA A 317 23.07 -1.69 -11.06
CA ALA A 317 23.56 -2.88 -11.74
C ALA A 317 22.44 -3.72 -12.38
N ASP A 318 21.23 -3.67 -11.83
CA ASP A 318 20.10 -4.51 -12.24
C ASP A 318 19.10 -3.74 -13.08
N PHE A 319 18.86 -2.47 -12.75
CA PHE A 319 17.83 -1.63 -13.37
C PHE A 319 18.37 -0.65 -14.42
N GLY A 320 19.69 -0.52 -14.54
CA GLY A 320 20.35 0.36 -15.51
C GLY A 320 20.53 1.77 -14.94
N GLN A 321 19.71 2.73 -15.37
CA GLN A 321 19.73 4.10 -14.86
C GLN A 321 18.43 4.38 -14.13
N ILE A 322 18.52 4.86 -12.89
CA ILE A 322 17.35 5.16 -12.04
C ILE A 322 17.23 6.67 -11.84
N PHE A 323 16.07 7.22 -12.17
CA PHE A 323 15.64 8.56 -11.85
C PHE A 323 14.70 8.51 -10.63
N TRP A 324 15.17 9.02 -9.50
CA TRP A 324 14.40 9.02 -8.26
C TRP A 324 13.44 10.18 -8.20
N GLN A 325 12.28 9.98 -7.57
CA GLN A 325 11.37 11.07 -7.22
C GLN A 325 12.10 12.17 -6.41
N ASP A 326 11.96 13.43 -6.84
CA ASP A 326 12.39 14.58 -6.08
C ASP A 326 11.32 14.95 -5.04
N LYS A 327 11.52 14.49 -3.81
CA LYS A 327 10.60 14.80 -2.72
C LYS A 327 10.49 16.29 -2.48
N SER A 328 11.51 17.12 -2.73
CA SER A 328 11.48 18.54 -2.39
C SER A 328 10.42 19.33 -3.18
N ILE A 329 10.14 18.90 -4.41
CA ILE A 329 9.18 19.53 -5.32
C ILE A 329 7.93 18.68 -5.60
N SER A 330 7.98 17.37 -5.31
CA SER A 330 6.88 16.44 -5.61
C SER A 330 5.64 16.72 -4.78
N ASN A 331 4.49 16.61 -5.45
CA ASN A 331 3.16 16.75 -4.84
C ASN A 331 2.39 15.43 -4.85
N ALA A 332 3.05 14.33 -5.20
CA ALA A 332 2.43 13.01 -5.33
C ALA A 332 1.91 12.52 -3.98
N ILE A 333 0.58 12.53 -3.83
CA ILE A 333 -0.14 12.15 -2.61
C ILE A 333 0.28 10.76 -2.13
N ALA A 334 0.43 9.85 -3.09
CA ALA A 334 0.87 8.47 -2.95
C ALA A 334 2.06 8.29 -2.00
N THR A 335 2.96 9.27 -1.96
CA THR A 335 4.21 9.16 -1.20
C THR A 335 4.32 10.21 -0.11
N ALA A 336 3.42 11.17 -0.03
CA ALA A 336 3.74 12.43 0.61
C ALA A 336 3.90 12.36 2.14
N GLY A 337 3.29 11.36 2.79
CA GLY A 337 3.42 11.13 4.23
C GLY A 337 4.44 10.05 4.62
N SER A 338 5.32 9.62 3.70
CA SER A 338 6.39 8.67 3.95
C SER A 338 7.71 9.11 3.30
N ASP A 339 8.81 8.47 3.73
CA ASP A 339 10.13 8.65 3.13
C ASP A 339 10.29 7.86 1.82
N ILE A 340 9.24 7.18 1.37
CA ILE A 340 9.22 6.47 0.10
C ILE A 340 9.41 7.45 -1.05
N ARG A 341 10.30 7.06 -1.96
CA ARG A 341 10.50 7.68 -3.26
C ARG A 341 10.07 6.68 -4.31
N THR A 342 9.17 7.07 -5.21
CA THR A 342 8.99 6.28 -6.44
C THR A 342 10.18 6.49 -7.37
N GLN A 343 10.26 5.68 -8.42
CA GLN A 343 11.37 5.73 -9.36
C GLN A 343 10.91 5.47 -10.79
N VAL A 344 11.64 6.05 -11.73
CA VAL A 344 11.62 5.64 -13.12
C VAL A 344 12.99 5.10 -13.50
N ALA A 345 13.05 3.88 -14.02
CA ALA A 345 14.29 3.26 -14.42
C ALA A 345 14.34 3.01 -15.94
N ILE A 346 15.53 2.97 -16.51
CA ILE A 346 15.77 2.56 -17.89
C ILE A 346 17.02 1.70 -18.02
N ASN A 347 16.87 0.53 -18.61
CA ASN A 347 17.97 -0.30 -19.09
C ASN A 347 17.85 -0.42 -20.62
N ALA A 348 18.66 0.34 -21.35
CA ALA A 348 18.61 0.41 -22.81
C ALA A 348 19.40 -0.70 -23.53
N ALA A 349 19.95 -1.67 -22.79
CA ALA A 349 20.66 -2.79 -23.41
C ALA A 349 19.72 -3.63 -24.27
N SER A 350 20.20 -4.09 -25.43
CA SER A 350 19.45 -5.07 -26.22
C SER A 350 19.30 -6.35 -25.42
N ILE A 351 18.05 -6.80 -25.25
CA ILE A 351 17.73 -7.96 -24.43
C ILE A 351 16.84 -8.94 -25.18
N LYS A 352 17.00 -10.21 -24.84
CA LYS A 352 16.03 -11.24 -25.20
C LYS A 352 14.86 -11.14 -24.23
N SER A 353 13.63 -11.00 -24.74
CA SER A 353 12.43 -10.75 -23.93
C SER A 353 12.04 -11.92 -23.02
N ASP A 354 12.50 -13.13 -23.31
CA ASP A 354 12.32 -14.34 -22.48
C ASP A 354 13.56 -14.65 -21.62
N ASN A 355 14.40 -13.66 -21.31
CA ASN A 355 15.57 -13.87 -20.46
C ASN A 355 15.15 -13.98 -18.98
N PRO A 356 15.36 -15.14 -18.32
CA PRO A 356 14.93 -15.33 -16.94
C PRO A 356 15.63 -14.44 -15.91
N ALA A 357 16.87 -13.99 -16.18
CA ALA A 357 17.56 -13.05 -15.29
C ALA A 357 16.88 -11.66 -15.32
N ILE A 358 16.45 -11.22 -16.51
CA ILE A 358 15.68 -9.98 -16.63
C ILE A 358 14.33 -10.15 -15.94
N THR A 359 13.61 -11.25 -16.16
CA THR A 359 12.32 -11.49 -15.51
C THR A 359 12.41 -11.49 -13.98
N ALA A 360 13.48 -12.06 -13.41
CA ALA A 360 13.73 -11.98 -11.97
C ALA A 360 13.88 -10.53 -11.49
N ASN A 361 14.60 -9.70 -12.25
CA ASN A 361 14.72 -8.26 -11.97
C ASN A 361 13.38 -7.52 -12.18
N ILE A 362 12.55 -7.93 -13.14
CA ILE A 362 11.20 -7.37 -13.35
C ILE A 362 10.36 -7.62 -12.10
N TYR A 363 10.30 -8.87 -11.63
CA TYR A 363 9.59 -9.21 -10.41
C TYR A 363 10.14 -8.42 -9.20
N ARG A 364 11.47 -8.31 -9.09
CA ARG A 364 12.12 -7.55 -8.02
C ARG A 364 11.70 -6.08 -8.06
N PHE A 365 11.70 -5.44 -9.23
CA PHE A 365 11.27 -4.05 -9.40
C PHE A 365 9.80 -3.85 -9.02
N LEU A 366 8.91 -4.69 -9.56
CA LEU A 366 7.47 -4.62 -9.29
C LEU A 366 7.18 -4.75 -7.78
N SER A 367 7.79 -5.76 -7.15
CA SER A 367 7.53 -6.11 -5.76
C SER A 367 8.26 -5.23 -4.74
N GLN A 368 9.05 -4.21 -5.14
CA GLN A 368 9.65 -3.27 -4.17
C GLN A 368 8.58 -2.44 -3.44
N TYR A 369 7.47 -2.20 -4.12
CA TYR A 369 6.39 -1.35 -3.65
C TYR A 369 5.16 -2.18 -3.33
N SER A 370 4.38 -1.70 -2.37
CA SER A 370 3.04 -2.18 -2.07
C SER A 370 2.07 -1.00 -2.07
N GLY A 371 0.77 -1.27 -2.10
CA GLY A 371 -0.26 -0.24 -2.11
C GLY A 371 -1.52 -0.71 -1.42
N TYR A 372 -2.38 0.24 -1.05
CA TYR A 372 -3.65 -0.04 -0.41
C TYR A 372 -4.84 0.47 -1.20
N ASP A 373 -5.89 -0.36 -1.22
CA ASP A 373 -7.15 -0.10 -1.88
C ASP A 373 -7.83 1.17 -1.35
N ASN A 374 -7.90 2.14 -2.26
CA ASN A 374 -8.79 3.27 -2.17
C ASN A 374 -9.28 3.58 -3.59
N ASN A 375 -10.50 4.10 -3.59
CA ASN A 375 -11.15 4.70 -4.72
C ASN A 375 -10.96 6.24 -4.70
N SER A 376 -9.84 6.74 -4.16
CA SER A 376 -9.64 8.16 -3.90
C SER A 376 -8.16 8.52 -3.89
N ALA A 377 -7.77 9.50 -4.71
CA ALA A 377 -6.40 10.02 -4.73
C ALA A 377 -5.84 10.37 -3.34
N TYR A 378 -6.68 10.76 -2.38
CA TYR A 378 -6.30 11.11 -1.00
C TYR A 378 -6.15 9.92 -0.05
N GLY A 379 -6.64 8.76 -0.48
CA GLY A 379 -6.47 7.46 0.16
C GLY A 379 -5.34 6.63 -0.43
N HIS A 380 -4.79 7.04 -1.59
CA HIS A 380 -3.76 6.32 -2.32
C HIS A 380 -2.39 6.55 -1.72
N TYR A 381 -1.74 5.45 -1.35
CA TYR A 381 -0.39 5.42 -0.81
C TYR A 381 0.40 4.27 -1.39
N ILE A 382 1.68 4.54 -1.64
CA ILE A 382 2.70 3.59 -2.01
C ILE A 382 3.63 3.42 -0.81
N THR A 383 3.82 2.17 -0.40
CA THR A 383 4.70 1.77 0.71
C THR A 383 5.78 0.86 0.19
N ARG A 384 6.82 0.59 0.99
CA ARG A 384 7.76 -0.51 0.68
C ARG A 384 7.07 -1.82 0.98
N ARG A 385 7.14 -2.79 0.07
CA ARG A 385 6.71 -4.16 0.37
C ARG A 385 7.73 -4.82 1.30
N LEU A 386 7.27 -5.68 2.21
CA LEU A 386 8.20 -6.52 2.96
C LEU A 386 8.77 -7.62 2.04
N ASP A 387 10.08 -7.86 2.09
CA ASP A 387 10.63 -9.12 1.60
C ASP A 387 10.29 -10.22 2.62
N TYR A 388 9.19 -10.91 2.37
CA TYR A 388 8.68 -11.97 3.23
C TYR A 388 9.67 -13.11 3.42
N LYS A 389 10.39 -13.49 2.36
CA LYS A 389 11.37 -14.59 2.43
C LYS A 389 12.54 -14.20 3.29
N GLN A 390 13.10 -13.02 3.06
CA GLN A 390 14.19 -12.50 3.88
C GLN A 390 13.75 -12.30 5.33
N ALA A 391 12.55 -11.78 5.57
CA ALA A 391 12.02 -11.57 6.92
C ALA A 391 11.83 -12.91 7.67
N ILE A 392 11.35 -13.97 7.00
CA ILE A 392 11.25 -15.31 7.60
C ILE A 392 12.64 -15.90 7.84
N ALA A 393 13.54 -15.84 6.85
CA ALA A 393 14.90 -16.37 6.96
C ALA A 393 15.70 -15.69 8.08
N SER A 394 15.50 -14.39 8.27
CA SER A 394 16.14 -13.59 9.32
C SER A 394 15.42 -13.72 10.68
N ARG A 395 14.39 -14.57 10.77
CA ARG A 395 13.54 -14.76 11.95
C ARG A 395 12.88 -13.47 12.43
N ASN A 396 12.54 -12.56 11.52
CA ASN A 396 11.81 -11.32 11.82
C ASN A 396 10.30 -11.51 11.62
N LEU A 397 9.88 -12.52 10.85
CA LEU A 397 8.47 -12.79 10.58
C LEU A 397 8.13 -14.26 10.80
N ILE A 398 7.00 -14.51 11.46
CA ILE A 398 6.29 -15.79 11.47
C ILE A 398 4.95 -15.61 10.77
N VAL A 399 4.60 -16.59 9.94
CA VAL A 399 3.27 -16.73 9.33
C VAL A 399 2.76 -18.12 9.70
N LYS A 400 1.57 -18.20 10.31
CA LYS A 400 0.97 -19.48 10.69
C LYS A 400 -0.51 -19.53 10.38
N ASP A 401 -0.93 -20.71 9.93
CA ASP A 401 -2.33 -21.10 9.92
C ASP A 401 -2.74 -21.54 11.34
N HIS A 402 -3.93 -21.12 11.75
CA HIS A 402 -4.54 -21.45 13.03
C HIS A 402 -5.94 -22.01 12.81
N ASP A 403 -6.10 -23.29 13.15
CA ASP A 403 -7.40 -23.91 13.33
C ASP A 403 -7.97 -23.49 14.69
N TRP A 404 -9.18 -22.95 14.71
CA TRP A 404 -9.86 -22.56 15.96
C TRP A 404 -11.33 -22.93 15.89
N SER A 405 -11.95 -23.15 17.05
CA SER A 405 -13.28 -23.78 17.15
C SER A 405 -14.43 -22.99 16.50
N GLY A 406 -14.25 -21.71 16.20
CA GLY A 406 -15.26 -20.86 15.59
C GLY A 406 -15.16 -20.70 14.07
N SER A 407 -14.27 -21.44 13.40
CA SER A 407 -14.22 -21.47 11.93
C SER A 407 -14.01 -22.90 11.42
N THR A 408 -14.65 -23.22 10.29
CA THR A 408 -14.43 -24.46 9.54
C THR A 408 -13.22 -24.38 8.62
N THR A 409 -12.54 -23.23 8.57
CA THR A 409 -11.36 -23.00 7.74
C THR A 409 -10.21 -22.40 8.52
N LYS A 410 -8.99 -22.77 8.12
CA LYS A 410 -7.75 -22.20 8.65
C LYS A 410 -7.71 -20.69 8.49
N GLN A 411 -7.35 -20.01 9.57
CA GLN A 411 -7.16 -18.56 9.61
C GLN A 411 -5.67 -18.27 9.74
N THR A 412 -5.14 -17.37 8.92
CA THR A 412 -3.73 -16.99 9.01
C THR A 412 -3.55 -15.84 9.98
N TYR A 413 -2.45 -15.88 10.73
CA TYR A 413 -1.92 -14.73 11.45
C TYR A 413 -0.42 -14.57 11.19
N MET A 414 0.05 -13.34 11.38
CA MET A 414 1.43 -12.94 11.17
C MET A 414 1.97 -12.30 12.44
N VAL A 415 3.20 -12.61 12.81
CA VAL A 415 3.93 -11.95 13.92
C VAL A 415 5.23 -11.41 13.38
N TYR A 416 5.39 -10.10 13.37
CA TYR A 416 6.56 -9.40 12.86
C TYR A 416 7.32 -8.67 13.97
N VAL A 417 8.59 -9.03 14.14
CA VAL A 417 9.53 -8.46 15.11
C VAL A 417 10.69 -7.85 14.31
N PRO A 418 10.68 -6.52 14.05
CA PRO A 418 11.74 -5.87 13.29
C PRO A 418 13.07 -5.85 14.07
N ASP A 419 14.19 -5.68 13.37
CA ASP A 419 15.52 -5.64 13.98
C ASP A 419 15.66 -4.54 15.04
N SER A 420 14.99 -3.40 14.87
CA SER A 420 14.95 -2.32 15.85
C SER A 420 14.32 -2.75 17.18
N VAL A 421 13.35 -3.66 17.16
CA VAL A 421 12.77 -4.25 18.37
C VAL A 421 13.76 -5.23 18.99
N LYS A 422 14.36 -6.14 18.19
CA LYS A 422 15.35 -7.11 18.67
C LYS A 422 16.59 -6.46 19.28
N LYS A 423 16.96 -5.26 18.82
CA LYS A 423 18.08 -4.49 19.37
C LYS A 423 17.80 -3.94 20.77
N ASN A 424 16.55 -3.60 21.06
CA ASN A 424 16.16 -2.88 22.27
C ASN A 424 15.46 -3.78 23.31
N TYR A 425 14.97 -4.95 22.89
CA TYR A 425 14.17 -5.87 23.68
C TYR A 425 14.68 -7.31 23.57
N GLY A 426 14.26 -8.16 24.50
CA GLY A 426 14.66 -9.57 24.55
C GLY A 426 13.75 -10.39 25.47
N PRO A 427 14.11 -11.63 25.82
CA PRO A 427 13.25 -12.48 26.65
C PRO A 427 13.02 -11.94 28.07
N SER A 428 13.97 -11.21 28.64
CA SER A 428 13.89 -10.59 29.97
C SER A 428 13.57 -9.08 29.94
N ASN A 429 13.50 -8.48 28.75
CA ASN A 429 13.12 -7.08 28.53
C ASN A 429 12.04 -7.02 27.45
N PRO A 430 10.76 -7.17 27.81
CA PRO A 430 9.71 -7.44 26.85
C PRO A 430 9.31 -6.21 26.02
N ALA A 431 8.86 -6.45 24.80
CA ALA A 431 8.45 -5.42 23.83
C ALA A 431 6.92 -5.21 23.81
N PRO A 432 6.45 -3.99 23.51
CA PRO A 432 5.03 -3.74 23.31
C PRO A 432 4.52 -4.46 22.06
N VAL A 433 3.24 -4.84 22.03
CA VAL A 433 2.62 -5.61 20.92
C VAL A 433 1.35 -4.92 20.45
N VAL A 434 1.19 -4.78 19.13
CA VAL A 434 -0.01 -4.25 18.49
C VAL A 434 -0.69 -5.35 17.67
N PHE A 435 -1.90 -5.72 18.09
CA PHE A 435 -2.79 -6.64 17.38
C PHE A 435 -3.68 -5.83 16.43
N ALA A 436 -3.53 -6.05 15.13
CA ALA A 436 -4.17 -5.26 14.07
C ALA A 436 -5.12 -6.11 13.24
N THR A 437 -6.39 -5.69 13.15
CA THR A 437 -7.46 -6.45 12.47
C THR A 437 -8.10 -5.69 11.32
N HIS A 438 -8.36 -6.40 10.24
CA HIS A 438 -8.65 -5.84 8.92
C HIS A 438 -10.12 -5.46 8.70
N GLY A 439 -10.38 -4.70 7.64
CA GLY A 439 -11.72 -4.40 7.16
C GLY A 439 -12.41 -5.58 6.47
N ALA A 440 -13.69 -5.43 6.10
CA ALA A 440 -14.41 -6.47 5.39
C ALA A 440 -13.74 -6.81 4.05
N GLY A 441 -13.66 -8.10 3.70
CA GLY A 441 -13.07 -8.55 2.44
C GLY A 441 -11.55 -8.37 2.35
N GLN A 442 -10.84 -8.38 3.47
CA GLN A 442 -9.36 -8.34 3.52
C GLN A 442 -8.80 -9.55 4.27
N THR A 443 -7.48 -9.67 4.27
CA THR A 443 -6.71 -10.72 4.94
C THR A 443 -5.59 -10.10 5.79
N ALA A 444 -4.96 -10.89 6.65
CA ALA A 444 -3.82 -10.52 7.46
C ALA A 444 -2.68 -9.92 6.63
N PHE A 445 -2.42 -10.47 5.44
CA PHE A 445 -1.38 -10.03 4.51
C PHE A 445 -1.69 -8.67 3.89
N VAL A 446 -2.90 -8.55 3.34
CA VAL A 446 -3.36 -7.28 2.78
C VAL A 446 -3.28 -6.18 3.83
N PHE A 447 -3.75 -6.47 5.05
CA PHE A 447 -3.79 -5.47 6.10
C PHE A 447 -2.40 -5.10 6.63
N PHE A 448 -1.48 -6.06 6.68
CA PHE A 448 -0.08 -5.82 7.05
C PHE A 448 0.60 -4.85 6.09
N GLU A 449 0.35 -5.00 4.78
CA GLU A 449 0.87 -4.09 3.77
C GLU A 449 0.13 -2.75 3.74
N ALA A 450 -1.20 -2.79 3.86
CA ALA A 450 -2.09 -1.63 3.76
C ALA A 450 -1.85 -0.57 4.82
N THR A 451 -1.73 -1.02 6.07
CA THR A 451 -1.52 -0.16 7.25
C THR A 451 -0.09 0.34 7.37
N ASP A 452 0.82 -0.27 6.60
CA ASP A 452 2.27 -0.15 6.75
C ASP A 452 2.74 -0.35 8.20
N ILE A 453 2.04 -1.24 8.92
CA ILE A 453 2.34 -1.53 10.33
C ILE A 453 3.77 -2.00 10.52
N LYS A 454 4.39 -2.59 9.49
CA LYS A 454 5.81 -2.97 9.45
C LYS A 454 6.77 -1.78 9.56
N GLU A 455 6.49 -0.68 8.86
CA GLU A 455 7.29 0.55 8.95
C GLU A 455 7.07 1.19 10.33
N ALA A 456 5.82 1.27 10.79
CA ALA A 456 5.49 1.81 12.11
C ALA A 456 6.17 1.01 13.23
N ALA A 457 6.11 -0.33 13.18
CA ALA A 457 6.76 -1.23 14.13
C ALA A 457 8.27 -1.02 14.17
N ALA A 458 8.91 -0.91 13.00
CA ALA A 458 10.35 -0.69 12.90
C ALA A 458 10.75 0.69 13.46
N LYS A 459 9.98 1.73 13.16
CA LYS A 459 10.25 3.10 13.62
C LYS A 459 10.04 3.27 15.12
N TYR A 460 8.96 2.72 15.65
CA TYR A 460 8.51 3.00 17.01
C TYR A 460 8.85 1.91 18.03
N GLY A 461 9.32 0.74 17.59
CA GLY A 461 9.81 -0.31 18.46
C GLY A 461 8.68 -1.12 19.11
N PHE A 462 7.76 -1.65 18.32
CA PHE A 462 6.74 -2.61 18.77
C PHE A 462 6.66 -3.85 17.87
N ILE A 463 6.13 -4.94 18.41
CA ILE A 463 5.83 -6.17 17.66
C ILE A 463 4.48 -5.99 16.95
N ALA A 464 4.45 -6.24 15.65
CA ALA A 464 3.24 -6.13 14.84
C ALA A 464 2.58 -7.49 14.64
N VAL A 465 1.26 -7.54 14.80
CA VAL A 465 0.46 -8.76 14.59
C VAL A 465 -0.73 -8.43 13.68
N THR A 466 -0.93 -9.19 12.60
CA THR A 466 -2.14 -9.12 11.77
C THR A 466 -2.78 -10.50 11.63
N TYR A 467 -4.10 -10.57 11.45
CA TYR A 467 -4.83 -11.84 11.47
C TYR A 467 -6.18 -11.79 10.73
N ASP A 468 -6.63 -12.93 10.20
CA ASP A 468 -7.76 -13.07 9.24
C ASP A 468 -9.17 -13.03 9.85
N THR A 469 -9.33 -13.04 11.18
CA THR A 469 -10.66 -13.17 11.81
C THR A 469 -10.93 -12.06 12.83
N THR A 470 -12.04 -11.35 12.68
CA THR A 470 -12.41 -10.18 13.49
C THR A 470 -13.31 -10.53 14.70
N THR A 471 -13.18 -11.71 15.32
CA THR A 471 -14.09 -12.14 16.41
C THR A 471 -13.41 -12.14 17.77
N THR A 472 -14.19 -11.90 18.84
CA THR A 472 -13.69 -11.83 20.21
C THR A 472 -13.07 -13.15 20.66
N ALA A 473 -13.74 -14.27 20.37
CA ALA A 473 -13.26 -15.59 20.75
C ALA A 473 -11.93 -15.94 20.07
N TYR A 474 -11.78 -15.59 18.79
CA TYR A 474 -10.53 -15.78 18.07
C TYR A 474 -9.38 -14.95 18.67
N LEU A 475 -9.61 -13.66 18.98
CA LEU A 475 -8.57 -12.83 19.57
C LEU A 475 -8.12 -13.34 20.95
N LYS A 476 -9.04 -13.87 21.77
CA LYS A 476 -8.69 -14.49 23.06
C LYS A 476 -7.76 -15.68 22.89
N ASP A 477 -8.03 -16.54 21.90
CA ASP A 477 -7.21 -17.72 21.60
C ASP A 477 -5.86 -17.34 20.98
N LEU A 478 -5.84 -16.29 20.15
CA LEU A 478 -4.64 -15.83 19.45
C LEU A 478 -3.59 -15.20 20.38
N VAL A 479 -4.00 -14.43 21.39
CA VAL A 479 -3.08 -13.72 22.30
C VAL A 479 -2.00 -14.64 22.91
N PRO A 480 -2.33 -15.78 23.56
CA PRO A 480 -1.31 -16.66 24.13
C PRO A 480 -0.39 -17.28 23.06
N LEU A 481 -0.91 -17.61 21.88
CA LEU A 481 -0.09 -18.12 20.77
C LEU A 481 0.94 -17.08 20.33
N VAL A 482 0.50 -15.84 20.14
CA VAL A 482 1.39 -14.73 19.75
C VAL A 482 2.49 -14.52 20.79
N LYS A 483 2.19 -14.54 22.09
CA LYS A 483 3.22 -14.41 23.13
C LYS A 483 4.30 -15.49 23.00
N GLN A 484 3.90 -16.72 22.70
CA GLN A 484 4.84 -17.82 22.46
C GLN A 484 5.64 -17.60 21.17
N GLU A 485 5.02 -17.11 20.09
CA GLU A 485 5.73 -16.80 18.86
C GLU A 485 6.73 -15.65 19.02
N CYS A 486 6.42 -14.63 19.83
CA CYS A 486 7.37 -13.59 20.17
C CYS A 486 8.64 -14.20 20.80
N LEU A 487 8.48 -15.10 21.80
CA LEU A 487 9.60 -15.81 22.42
C LEU A 487 10.39 -16.64 21.40
N ASN A 488 9.71 -17.31 20.48
CA ASN A 488 10.34 -18.05 19.38
C ASN A 488 11.14 -17.13 18.44
N LEU A 489 10.79 -15.85 18.35
CA LEU A 489 11.53 -14.83 17.59
C LEU A 489 12.61 -14.10 18.43
N GLY A 490 12.78 -14.49 19.69
CA GLY A 490 13.84 -14.02 20.58
C GLY A 490 13.47 -12.82 21.45
N VAL A 491 12.20 -12.42 21.51
CA VAL A 491 11.74 -11.25 22.27
C VAL A 491 10.45 -11.60 23.04
N ALA A 492 10.35 -11.27 24.33
CA ALA A 492 9.10 -11.47 25.05
C ALA A 492 8.07 -10.39 24.72
N ALA A 493 6.79 -10.75 24.69
CA ALA A 493 5.69 -9.78 24.65
C ALA A 493 5.48 -9.14 26.02
N ASP A 494 5.28 -7.82 26.07
CA ASP A 494 4.99 -7.10 27.30
C ASP A 494 3.48 -7.16 27.60
N ASP A 495 3.12 -8.01 28.56
CA ASP A 495 1.75 -8.23 29.01
C ASP A 495 1.02 -6.97 29.49
N ARG A 496 1.75 -5.89 29.78
CA ARG A 496 1.21 -4.62 30.21
C ARG A 496 1.10 -3.60 29.08
N ARG A 497 1.69 -3.88 27.91
CA ARG A 497 1.68 -3.04 26.71
C ARG A 497 1.21 -3.82 25.49
N LEU A 498 0.05 -4.46 25.65
CA LEU A 498 -0.70 -5.04 24.53
C LEU A 498 -1.74 -4.01 24.07
N TYR A 499 -1.84 -3.79 22.77
CA TYR A 499 -2.79 -2.87 22.16
C TYR A 499 -3.57 -3.55 21.04
N VAL A 500 -4.78 -3.06 20.76
CA VAL A 500 -5.58 -3.52 19.61
C VAL A 500 -5.91 -2.36 18.69
N TYR A 501 -5.74 -2.57 17.39
CA TYR A 501 -6.08 -1.65 16.33
C TYR A 501 -6.99 -2.33 15.30
N GLY A 502 -8.00 -1.62 14.78
CA GLY A 502 -8.84 -2.16 13.72
C GLY A 502 -9.39 -1.12 12.75
N GLN A 503 -9.66 -1.56 11.51
CA GLN A 503 -10.28 -0.73 10.47
C GLN A 503 -11.63 -1.27 10.00
N SER A 504 -12.60 -0.40 9.73
CA SER A 504 -13.93 -0.76 9.20
C SER A 504 -14.59 -1.90 10.02
N ALA A 505 -14.86 -3.06 9.42
CA ALA A 505 -15.35 -4.24 10.14
C ALA A 505 -14.45 -4.65 11.32
N GLY A 506 -13.12 -4.61 11.15
CA GLY A 506 -12.15 -4.79 12.22
C GLY A 506 -12.17 -3.67 13.27
N GLY A 507 -12.51 -2.44 12.86
CA GLY A 507 -12.75 -1.33 13.78
C GLY A 507 -14.02 -1.53 14.61
N GLY A 508 -15.08 -2.03 13.98
CA GLY A 508 -16.30 -2.44 14.67
C GLY A 508 -16.10 -3.64 15.59
N ALA A 509 -15.26 -4.59 15.18
CA ALA A 509 -14.81 -5.67 16.05
C ALA A 509 -14.01 -5.14 17.24
N THR A 510 -13.13 -4.15 17.04
CA THR A 510 -12.36 -3.50 18.10
C THR A 510 -13.26 -2.80 19.12
N SER A 511 -14.36 -2.16 18.70
CA SER A 511 -15.37 -1.64 19.63
C SER A 511 -16.10 -2.77 20.39
N GLY A 512 -16.23 -3.95 19.79
CA GLY A 512 -16.66 -5.19 20.46
C GLY A 512 -15.65 -5.72 21.48
N PHE A 513 -14.36 -5.78 21.12
CA PHE A 513 -13.29 -6.22 22.01
C PHE A 513 -13.17 -5.31 23.23
N ALA A 514 -13.32 -4.01 23.01
CA ALA A 514 -13.35 -3.01 24.07
C ALA A 514 -14.58 -3.15 24.99
N ARG A 515 -15.55 -4.04 24.72
CA ARG A 515 -16.70 -4.34 25.60
C ARG A 515 -16.64 -5.72 26.25
N ASP A 516 -15.64 -6.54 25.91
CA ASP A 516 -15.46 -7.86 26.51
C ASP A 516 -14.56 -7.76 27.76
N ASP A 517 -15.04 -8.25 28.91
CA ASP A 517 -14.33 -8.12 30.20
C ASP A 517 -12.93 -8.70 30.18
N SER A 518 -12.72 -9.85 29.52
CA SER A 518 -11.41 -10.50 29.49
C SER A 518 -10.43 -9.77 28.58
N LEU A 519 -10.90 -9.21 27.46
CA LEU A 519 -10.06 -8.41 26.57
C LEU A 519 -9.75 -7.03 27.13
N VAL A 520 -10.71 -6.40 27.82
CA VAL A 520 -10.48 -5.15 28.58
C VAL A 520 -9.46 -5.37 29.69
N ALA A 521 -9.48 -6.54 30.33
CA ALA A 521 -8.46 -6.94 31.30
C ALA A 521 -7.14 -7.40 30.65
N THR A 522 -7.04 -7.48 29.32
CA THR A 522 -5.83 -7.94 28.60
C THR A 522 -5.08 -6.75 28.00
N PHE A 523 -5.78 -5.84 27.33
CA PHE A 523 -5.20 -4.76 26.54
C PHE A 523 -5.16 -3.43 27.29
N ALA A 524 -4.10 -2.65 27.06
CA ALA A 524 -3.89 -1.35 27.69
C ALA A 524 -4.69 -0.21 27.00
N ALA A 525 -4.87 -0.27 25.68
CA ALA A 525 -5.62 0.71 24.91
C ALA A 525 -6.08 0.17 23.55
N PHE A 526 -7.08 0.83 22.97
CA PHE A 526 -7.74 0.43 21.72
C PHE A 526 -7.71 1.57 20.69
N GLY A 527 -7.46 1.23 19.43
CA GLY A 527 -7.41 2.15 18.30
C GLY A 527 -8.38 1.73 17.20
N ILE A 528 -9.15 2.67 16.67
CA ILE A 528 -10.19 2.41 15.67
C ILE A 528 -10.00 3.36 14.50
N THR A 529 -10.12 2.83 13.28
CA THR A 529 -10.30 3.64 12.07
C THR A 529 -11.59 3.25 11.37
N SER A 530 -12.50 4.20 11.15
CA SER A 530 -13.71 4.00 10.34
C SER A 530 -14.60 2.84 10.81
N GLY A 531 -14.55 2.46 12.09
CA GLY A 531 -15.29 1.34 12.67
C GLY A 531 -16.65 1.74 13.21
N THR A 532 -17.62 0.81 13.19
CA THR A 532 -18.92 1.07 13.81
C THR A 532 -18.89 0.83 15.32
N TRP A 533 -19.81 1.49 16.00
CA TRP A 533 -20.09 1.21 17.40
C TRP A 533 -21.58 0.92 17.51
N VAL A 534 -21.90 -0.17 18.18
CA VAL A 534 -23.25 -0.72 18.25
C VAL A 534 -23.69 -0.89 19.69
N SER A 535 -25.00 -1.10 19.88
CA SER A 535 -25.59 -1.31 21.20
C SER A 535 -24.82 -2.37 22.01
N PRO A 536 -24.47 -2.09 23.27
CA PRO A 536 -23.85 -3.08 24.16
C PRO A 536 -24.84 -4.21 24.46
N PRO A 537 -24.51 -5.49 24.16
CA PRO A 537 -25.27 -6.62 24.68
C PRO A 537 -25.29 -6.63 26.21
N ALA A 538 -26.27 -7.33 26.79
CA ALA A 538 -26.28 -7.61 28.22
C ALA A 538 -24.96 -8.30 28.65
N GLY A 539 -24.39 -7.88 29.78
CA GLY A 539 -23.10 -8.38 30.27
C GLY A 539 -21.87 -7.75 29.61
N SER A 540 -22.03 -6.68 28.81
CA SER A 540 -20.89 -5.90 28.34
C SER A 540 -20.13 -5.26 29.51
N SER A 541 -18.81 -5.19 29.39
CA SER A 541 -17.90 -4.65 30.39
C SER A 541 -18.20 -3.19 30.76
N THR A 542 -18.34 -2.90 32.04
CA THR A 542 -18.40 -1.52 32.55
C THR A 542 -17.03 -0.95 32.89
N LYS A 543 -15.96 -1.75 32.79
CA LYS A 543 -14.60 -1.33 33.14
C LYS A 543 -14.09 -0.25 32.19
N LEU A 544 -13.55 0.84 32.71
CA LEU A 544 -13.01 1.94 31.90
C LEU A 544 -11.85 1.47 31.00
N VAL A 545 -11.82 2.00 29.77
CA VAL A 545 -10.87 1.61 28.72
C VAL A 545 -10.47 2.82 27.84
N PRO A 546 -9.19 3.06 27.53
CA PRO A 546 -8.78 4.14 26.65
C PRO A 546 -9.02 3.78 25.17
N VAL A 547 -9.77 4.62 24.44
CA VAL A 547 -10.05 4.42 23.01
C VAL A 547 -9.70 5.66 22.18
N TYR A 548 -8.98 5.46 21.06
CA TYR A 548 -8.74 6.48 20.04
C TYR A 548 -9.43 6.07 18.74
N ALA A 549 -10.35 6.87 18.23
CA ALA A 549 -11.06 6.62 16.98
C ALA A 549 -10.80 7.71 15.92
N ILE A 550 -10.49 7.31 14.69
CA ILE A 550 -10.27 8.20 13.55
C ILE A 550 -11.27 7.86 12.43
N TYR A 551 -11.98 8.86 11.92
CA TYR A 551 -12.90 8.74 10.78
C TYR A 551 -12.45 9.64 9.64
N GLY A 552 -12.78 9.26 8.41
CA GLY A 552 -12.54 10.12 7.25
C GLY A 552 -13.55 11.27 7.18
N GLU A 553 -13.17 12.36 6.50
CA GLU A 553 -14.08 13.44 6.11
C GLU A 553 -15.25 12.93 5.26
N TYR A 554 -14.96 12.05 4.31
CA TYR A 554 -15.91 11.44 3.37
C TYR A 554 -16.21 9.98 3.72
N ASP A 555 -16.03 9.62 4.99
CA ASP A 555 -16.38 8.30 5.51
C ASP A 555 -17.91 8.07 5.47
N TYR A 556 -18.36 6.84 5.68
CA TYR A 556 -19.78 6.54 5.81
C TYR A 556 -20.37 7.14 7.09
N TRP A 557 -19.66 7.01 8.22
CA TRP A 557 -20.23 7.24 9.55
C TRP A 557 -19.27 8.01 10.49
N PRO A 558 -19.50 9.30 10.74
CA PRO A 558 -18.71 10.08 11.69
C PRO A 558 -19.23 9.90 13.13
N MET A 559 -18.74 8.91 13.88
CA MET A 559 -19.27 8.55 15.21
C MET A 559 -18.64 9.34 16.37
N LYS A 560 -19.05 10.61 16.53
CA LYS A 560 -18.57 11.53 17.58
C LYS A 560 -19.60 11.63 18.71
N PHE A 561 -19.21 11.71 19.97
CA PHE A 561 -20.18 12.00 21.04
C PHE A 561 -20.86 13.35 20.84
N GLY A 562 -22.18 13.36 21.01
CA GLY A 562 -23.00 14.54 20.78
C GLY A 562 -23.19 14.85 19.29
N PRO A 563 -23.79 16.01 18.98
CA PRO A 563 -23.96 16.44 17.60
C PRO A 563 -22.61 16.76 16.96
N LEU A 564 -22.59 16.63 15.63
CA LEU A 564 -21.51 17.21 14.85
C LEU A 564 -21.62 18.75 14.89
N VAL A 565 -20.49 19.44 14.87
CA VAL A 565 -20.38 20.91 14.94
C VAL A 565 -19.72 21.49 13.68
N ALA A 566 -19.64 22.81 13.57
CA ALA A 566 -19.03 23.49 12.44
C ALA A 566 -17.59 22.99 12.18
N GLY A 567 -17.30 22.69 10.90
CA GLY A 567 -16.02 22.12 10.47
C GLY A 567 -15.96 20.59 10.49
N GLU A 568 -17.02 19.92 10.96
CA GLU A 568 -17.17 18.46 10.94
C GLU A 568 -18.11 18.00 9.83
N TRP A 569 -17.79 16.83 9.30
CA TRP A 569 -18.47 16.27 8.14
C TRP A 569 -19.37 15.12 8.53
N ARG A 570 -20.58 15.10 7.93
CA ARG A 570 -21.62 14.09 8.15
C ARG A 570 -21.34 12.73 7.48
N GLY A 571 -20.29 12.66 6.66
CA GLY A 571 -20.00 11.49 5.85
C GLY A 571 -21.01 11.27 4.73
N SER A 572 -20.81 10.23 3.94
CA SER A 572 -21.64 9.95 2.76
C SER A 572 -23.04 9.42 3.09
N GLN A 573 -23.31 8.96 4.32
CA GLN A 573 -24.65 8.57 4.77
C GLN A 573 -25.41 9.69 5.50
N GLY A 574 -24.83 10.89 5.59
CA GLY A 574 -25.51 12.08 6.13
C GLY A 574 -25.89 12.03 7.62
N SER A 575 -25.46 11.00 8.37
CA SER A 575 -25.86 10.76 9.77
C SER A 575 -24.83 9.93 10.54
N GLN A 576 -24.90 9.97 11.88
CA GLN A 576 -24.09 9.14 12.78
C GLN A 576 -24.71 7.74 12.95
N TYR A 577 -24.64 6.92 11.91
CA TYR A 577 -25.18 5.55 11.86
C TYR A 577 -24.82 4.71 13.09
N ALA A 578 -25.75 3.89 13.60
CA ALA A 578 -25.60 3.04 14.79
C ALA A 578 -25.21 3.77 16.11
N TRP A 579 -24.97 5.08 16.08
CA TRP A 579 -24.55 5.90 17.21
C TRP A 579 -25.74 6.48 17.98
N SER A 580 -26.64 5.58 18.40
CA SER A 580 -27.87 5.94 19.14
C SER A 580 -27.57 6.55 20.52
N THR A 581 -28.57 7.22 21.11
CA THR A 581 -28.48 7.75 22.49
C THR A 581 -27.98 6.70 23.48
N ASN A 582 -28.55 5.49 23.46
CA ASN A 582 -28.16 4.42 24.38
C ASN A 582 -26.70 3.97 24.19
N VAL A 583 -26.20 3.97 22.95
CA VAL A 583 -24.80 3.65 22.65
C VAL A 583 -23.89 4.74 23.20
N GLN A 584 -24.22 6.01 22.93
CA GLN A 584 -23.44 7.14 23.42
C GLN A 584 -23.44 7.22 24.95
N ASP A 585 -24.59 7.04 25.60
CA ASP A 585 -24.72 7.02 27.07
C ASP A 585 -23.85 5.92 27.69
N TYR A 586 -23.87 4.70 27.13
CA TYR A 586 -23.02 3.62 27.60
C TYR A 586 -21.54 4.01 27.58
N TRP A 587 -21.05 4.57 26.47
CA TRP A 587 -19.63 4.92 26.35
C TRP A 587 -19.26 6.18 27.12
N LEU A 588 -20.08 7.23 27.12
CA LEU A 588 -19.85 8.45 27.90
C LEU A 588 -19.84 8.17 29.40
N ASN A 589 -20.77 7.35 29.90
CA ASN A 589 -20.82 7.01 31.31
C ASN A 589 -19.57 6.21 31.70
N ARG A 590 -19.22 5.21 30.89
CA ARG A 590 -18.05 4.36 31.12
C ARG A 590 -16.72 5.12 31.06
N LEU A 591 -16.56 6.00 30.07
CA LEU A 591 -15.28 6.67 29.82
C LEU A 591 -15.13 7.89 30.73
N ILE A 592 -16.15 8.75 30.83
CA ILE A 592 -16.05 10.04 31.53
C ILE A 592 -17.10 10.28 32.60
N ASN A 593 -17.90 9.27 32.95
CA ASN A 593 -18.95 9.35 33.98
C ASN A 593 -19.99 10.44 33.73
N ARG A 594 -20.47 10.54 32.47
CA ARG A 594 -21.52 11.49 32.05
C ARG A 594 -22.57 10.79 31.20
N SER A 595 -23.79 11.31 31.19
CA SER A 595 -24.77 10.99 30.15
C SER A 595 -24.58 11.88 28.91
N LEU A 596 -25.15 11.47 27.78
CA LEU A 596 -25.22 12.24 26.56
C LEU A 596 -25.92 13.58 26.79
N THR A 597 -27.01 13.61 27.56
CA THR A 597 -27.71 14.86 27.89
C THR A 597 -26.78 15.85 28.61
N GLN A 598 -25.99 15.36 29.57
CA GLN A 598 -25.01 16.19 30.29
C GLN A 598 -23.89 16.66 29.37
N GLU A 599 -23.37 15.78 28.52
CA GLU A 599 -22.29 16.11 27.60
C GLU A 599 -22.73 17.11 26.52
N VAL A 600 -23.95 17.01 26.00
CA VAL A 600 -24.47 17.98 25.03
C VAL A 600 -24.74 19.34 25.67
N ALA A 601 -25.27 19.38 26.90
CA ALA A 601 -25.55 20.64 27.58
C ALA A 601 -24.27 21.39 27.99
N SER A 602 -23.20 20.68 28.32
CA SER A 602 -21.91 21.24 28.69
C SER A 602 -20.80 20.29 28.23
N PRO A 603 -20.30 20.45 26.99
CA PRO A 603 -19.26 19.58 26.45
C PRO A 603 -17.96 19.68 27.25
N THR A 604 -17.34 18.53 27.49
CA THR A 604 -16.11 18.43 28.31
C THR A 604 -14.86 18.15 27.49
N TYR A 605 -14.99 17.97 26.18
CA TYR A 605 -13.86 17.73 25.31
C TYR A 605 -12.95 18.95 25.16
N ALA A 606 -11.66 18.69 24.96
CA ALA A 606 -10.73 19.65 24.39
C ALA A 606 -10.67 19.47 22.88
N LEU A 607 -10.75 20.57 22.12
CA LEU A 607 -10.58 20.58 20.67
C LEU A 607 -9.13 20.92 20.32
N VAL A 608 -8.51 20.06 19.52
CA VAL A 608 -7.28 20.32 18.78
C VAL A 608 -7.65 20.43 17.31
N ASP A 609 -7.68 21.65 16.80
CA ASP A 609 -8.06 21.89 15.41
C ASP A 609 -6.90 21.56 14.44
N GLY A 610 -7.29 21.09 13.26
CA GLY A 610 -6.41 20.83 12.13
C GLY A 610 -6.35 22.04 11.19
N ILE A 611 -6.29 21.79 9.89
CA ILE A 611 -6.46 22.82 8.84
C ILE A 611 -7.65 23.74 9.21
N THR A 612 -7.38 25.01 9.48
CA THR A 612 -8.42 25.95 9.90
C THR A 612 -9.43 26.19 8.79
N ALA A 613 -10.67 26.58 9.11
CA ALA A 613 -11.67 26.94 8.11
C ALA A 613 -11.20 28.06 7.15
N SER A 614 -10.30 28.93 7.60
CA SER A 614 -9.64 29.96 6.77
C SER A 614 -8.57 29.42 5.81
N LEU A 615 -8.09 28.19 6.02
CA LEU A 615 -7.15 27.43 5.19
C LEU A 615 -7.85 26.37 4.31
N VAL A 616 -9.18 26.30 4.34
CA VAL A 616 -10.02 25.66 3.32
C VAL A 616 -10.64 26.69 2.33
N PRO A 617 -9.91 27.68 1.77
CA PRO A 617 -10.40 28.41 0.61
C PRO A 617 -10.64 27.49 -0.58
N GLN A 618 -11.42 28.01 -1.52
CA GLN A 618 -11.54 27.49 -2.86
C GLN A 618 -10.14 27.23 -3.46
N ASN A 619 -9.86 26.02 -3.98
CA ASN A 619 -8.57 25.63 -4.58
C ASN A 619 -7.35 25.55 -3.62
N THR A 620 -7.53 25.19 -2.35
CA THR A 620 -6.42 24.94 -1.43
C THR A 620 -5.42 23.92 -2.01
N SER A 621 -4.13 24.27 -2.02
CA SER A 621 -3.07 23.40 -2.56
C SER A 621 -2.89 22.15 -1.72
N ILE A 622 -2.81 21.00 -2.38
CA ILE A 622 -2.63 19.69 -1.74
C ILE A 622 -1.33 19.59 -0.91
N ASN A 623 -0.32 20.39 -1.27
CA ASN A 623 0.94 20.47 -0.53
C ASN A 623 0.77 21.00 0.89
N LEU A 624 -0.20 21.90 1.12
CA LEU A 624 -0.49 22.43 2.45
C LEU A 624 -1.09 21.36 3.37
N LEU A 625 -1.61 20.26 2.81
CA LEU A 625 -2.20 19.13 3.54
C LEU A 625 -1.18 18.01 3.83
N LEU A 626 -0.25 17.82 2.89
CA LEU A 626 0.67 16.67 2.87
C LEU A 626 2.07 17.01 3.38
N LYS A 627 2.50 18.25 3.15
CA LYS A 627 3.71 18.84 3.72
C LYS A 627 3.34 20.13 4.42
N PRO A 628 2.62 20.03 5.54
CA PRO A 628 2.47 21.19 6.39
C PRO A 628 3.89 21.64 6.75
N THR A 629 4.23 22.87 6.42
CA THR A 629 5.45 23.51 6.89
C THR A 629 5.36 23.61 8.42
N SER A 630 5.64 22.53 9.15
CA SER A 630 5.60 22.45 10.61
C SER A 630 4.33 22.92 11.36
N THR A 631 3.25 23.36 10.69
CA THR A 631 2.17 24.10 11.36
C THR A 631 0.72 23.68 11.06
N VAL A 632 0.44 22.64 10.25
CA VAL A 632 -0.96 22.29 9.89
C VAL A 632 -1.24 20.78 10.00
N ASN A 633 -2.16 20.41 10.88
CA ASN A 633 -2.55 19.01 11.15
C ASN A 633 -3.72 18.58 10.22
N ARG A 634 -3.62 17.42 9.54
CA ARG A 634 -4.71 16.85 8.69
C ARG A 634 -5.90 16.33 9.51
N TYR A 635 -5.78 16.34 10.83
CA TYR A 635 -6.78 15.81 11.74
C TYR A 635 -7.40 16.92 12.58
N ARG A 636 -8.73 16.99 12.60
CA ARG A 636 -9.47 17.70 13.65
C ARG A 636 -9.78 16.72 14.77
N THR A 637 -9.26 16.97 15.96
CA THR A 637 -9.25 15.98 17.05
C THR A 637 -9.93 16.52 18.30
N TYR A 638 -10.77 15.70 18.91
CA TYR A 638 -11.51 16.00 20.12
C TYR A 638 -11.11 14.99 21.19
N THR A 639 -10.75 15.47 22.38
CA THR A 639 -10.24 14.63 23.47
C THR A 639 -11.11 14.81 24.72
N TRP A 640 -11.67 13.72 25.21
CA TRP A 640 -12.41 13.66 26.47
C TRP A 640 -11.49 13.12 27.57
N THR A 641 -11.49 13.80 28.71
CA THR A 641 -10.55 13.54 29.82
C THR A 641 -11.33 13.25 31.10
N ARG A 642 -10.82 12.33 31.93
CA ARG A 642 -11.29 12.10 33.30
C ARG A 642 -10.08 12.07 34.23
N ALA A 643 -10.14 12.81 35.34
CA ALA A 643 -9.06 12.89 36.32
C ALA A 643 -7.68 13.22 35.71
N GLY A 644 -7.64 14.08 34.69
CA GLY A 644 -6.40 14.49 34.02
C GLY A 644 -5.83 13.50 32.99
N ALA A 645 -6.46 12.33 32.80
CA ALA A 645 -6.08 11.35 31.77
C ALA A 645 -7.08 11.36 30.59
N PRO A 646 -6.62 11.39 29.33
CA PRO A 646 -7.50 11.35 28.16
C PRO A 646 -8.04 9.93 27.97
N LEU A 647 -9.34 9.74 27.80
CA LEU A 647 -9.94 8.39 27.74
C LEU A 647 -10.64 8.09 26.43
N PHE A 648 -11.10 9.14 25.75
CA PHE A 648 -11.61 9.01 24.40
C PHE A 648 -11.02 10.10 23.54
N VAL A 649 -10.57 9.71 22.35
CA VAL A 649 -10.22 10.63 21.30
C VAL A 649 -11.04 10.31 20.07
N TRP A 650 -11.67 11.34 19.49
CA TRP A 650 -12.30 11.26 18.18
C TRP A 650 -11.59 12.21 17.24
N GLY A 651 -11.08 11.69 16.12
CA GLY A 651 -10.43 12.46 15.07
C GLY A 651 -11.19 12.35 13.75
N GLN A 652 -11.32 13.46 13.03
CA GLN A 652 -11.71 13.47 11.62
C GLN A 652 -10.51 13.80 10.74
N CYS A 653 -10.20 12.92 9.79
CA CYS A 653 -9.09 13.02 8.85
C CYS A 653 -9.56 13.65 7.52
N TYR A 654 -9.10 14.88 7.25
CA TYR A 654 -9.48 15.64 6.06
C TYR A 654 -9.06 14.93 4.75
N GLY A 655 -9.91 14.99 3.73
CA GLY A 655 -9.73 14.35 2.42
C GLY A 655 -9.82 12.82 2.42
N ARG A 656 -10.02 12.17 3.57
CA ARG A 656 -10.05 10.70 3.67
C ARG A 656 -11.47 10.17 3.50
N GLY A 657 -11.65 9.12 2.68
CA GLY A 657 -12.91 8.37 2.55
C GLY A 657 -13.03 7.22 3.56
N HIS A 658 -13.88 6.22 3.27
CA HIS A 658 -13.98 4.98 4.07
C HIS A 658 -12.81 4.02 3.80
N ASN A 659 -11.60 4.43 4.18
CA ASN A 659 -10.36 3.67 4.04
C ASN A 659 -9.46 3.90 5.27
N LEU A 660 -8.15 3.68 5.14
CA LEU A 660 -7.14 4.07 6.13
C LEU A 660 -5.91 4.59 5.40
N VAL A 661 -5.10 5.36 6.12
CA VAL A 661 -3.80 5.82 5.63
C VAL A 661 -2.72 5.45 6.64
N PRO A 662 -1.46 5.18 6.24
CA PRO A 662 -0.39 4.81 7.16
C PRO A 662 -0.22 5.78 8.34
N GLN A 663 -0.49 7.06 8.13
CA GLN A 663 -0.38 8.12 9.15
C GLN A 663 -1.40 7.94 10.28
N ASP A 664 -2.54 7.28 10.05
CA ASP A 664 -3.54 7.03 11.10
C ASP A 664 -2.95 6.15 12.20
N LEU A 665 -2.25 5.07 11.85
CA LEU A 665 -1.60 4.19 12.81
C LEU A 665 -0.41 4.87 13.49
N LYS A 666 0.39 5.65 12.75
CA LYS A 666 1.50 6.44 13.31
C LYS A 666 0.98 7.40 14.41
N LYS A 667 -0.10 8.12 14.12
CA LYS A 667 -0.76 9.03 15.06
C LYS A 667 -1.32 8.30 16.28
N ILE A 668 -2.04 7.19 16.09
CA ILE A 668 -2.54 6.36 17.20
C ILE A 668 -1.39 5.86 18.07
N TRP A 669 -0.25 5.49 17.49
CA TRP A 669 0.92 5.09 18.28
C TRP A 669 1.48 6.26 19.10
N GLU A 670 1.83 7.37 18.45
CA GLU A 670 2.52 8.50 19.05
C GLU A 670 1.68 9.20 20.14
N GLU A 671 0.38 9.29 19.94
CA GLU A 671 -0.52 10.02 20.83
C GLU A 671 -1.31 9.13 21.78
N TRP A 672 -1.41 7.82 21.49
CA TRP A 672 -2.23 6.90 22.28
C TRP A 672 -1.47 5.70 22.83
N PHE A 673 -1.12 4.72 21.98
CA PHE A 673 -0.58 3.44 22.46
C PHE A 673 0.70 3.63 23.28
N SER A 674 1.61 4.49 22.81
CA SER A 674 2.86 4.80 23.52
C SER A 674 2.65 5.47 24.89
N LYS A 675 1.44 5.89 25.24
CA LYS A 675 1.07 6.59 26.48
C LYS A 675 0.38 5.70 27.50
N TRP A 676 -0.14 4.53 27.09
CA TRP A 676 -0.94 3.67 27.94
C TRP A 676 -0.22 2.38 28.31
N GLN A 677 -0.31 2.00 29.57
CA GLN A 677 0.20 0.74 30.10
C GLN A 677 -0.77 0.21 31.16
N ARG A 678 -0.93 -1.10 31.28
CA ARG A 678 -1.64 -1.68 32.43
C ARG A 678 -0.86 -1.51 33.73
N GLY A 679 -1.54 -1.35 34.85
CA GLY A 679 -0.96 -1.37 36.20
C GLY A 679 -0.53 -2.78 36.64
N MET A 680 0.21 -2.86 37.74
CA MET A 680 0.52 -4.14 38.40
C MET A 680 -0.67 -4.66 39.20
N ALA A 681 -1.46 -3.75 39.78
CA ALA A 681 -2.70 -4.09 40.45
C ALA A 681 -3.77 -4.45 39.40
N PRO A 682 -4.68 -5.39 39.71
CA PRO A 682 -5.86 -5.64 38.90
C PRO A 682 -6.65 -4.35 38.63
N ASP A 683 -7.33 -4.30 37.49
CA ASP A 683 -8.26 -3.22 37.12
C ASP A 683 -7.65 -1.81 37.22
N THR A 684 -6.36 -1.69 36.93
CA THR A 684 -5.61 -0.44 36.98
C THR A 684 -4.92 -0.20 35.64
N LEU A 685 -4.99 1.04 35.15
CA LEU A 685 -4.25 1.54 34.00
C LEU A 685 -3.33 2.69 34.42
N LEU A 686 -2.26 2.89 33.65
CA LEU A 686 -1.30 3.97 33.82
C LEU A 686 -1.27 4.80 32.53
N TYR A 687 -1.51 6.11 32.67
CA TYR A 687 -1.35 7.09 31.61
C TYR A 687 -0.04 7.85 31.79
N TRP A 688 0.80 7.83 30.75
CA TRP A 688 2.11 8.46 30.73
C TRP A 688 2.09 9.60 29.71
N PRO A 689 1.91 10.87 30.11
CA PRO A 689 1.85 12.00 29.17
C PRO A 689 3.09 12.08 28.27
N SER A 690 4.26 11.80 28.82
CA SER A 690 5.55 11.82 28.11
C SER A 690 5.93 10.49 27.45
N GLY A 691 5.04 9.48 27.48
CA GLY A 691 5.30 8.13 26.99
C GLY A 691 5.69 7.15 28.09
N VAL A 692 5.32 5.88 27.94
CA VAL A 692 5.56 4.83 28.94
C VAL A 692 7.04 4.76 29.31
N GLY A 693 7.33 4.84 30.62
CA GLY A 693 8.69 4.85 31.15
C GLY A 693 9.31 6.25 31.31
N ASN A 694 8.66 7.31 30.84
CA ASN A 694 9.15 8.69 30.96
C ASN A 694 8.22 9.54 31.85
N GLY A 695 8.77 10.08 32.95
CA GLY A 695 8.01 10.89 33.91
C GLY A 695 7.15 10.07 34.88
N ALA A 696 6.25 10.73 35.60
CA ALA A 696 5.32 10.05 36.51
C ALA A 696 3.99 9.72 35.80
N PRO A 697 3.49 8.48 35.87
CA PRO A 697 2.19 8.15 35.31
C PRO A 697 1.05 8.63 36.21
N ALA A 698 -0.07 9.00 35.60
CA ALA A 698 -1.36 9.07 36.28
C ALA A 698 -1.95 7.66 36.40
N THR A 699 -2.36 7.28 37.60
CA THR A 699 -3.04 6.00 37.83
C THR A 699 -4.54 6.17 37.60
N VAL A 700 -5.11 5.30 36.79
CA VAL A 700 -6.53 5.31 36.42
C VAL A 700 -7.15 3.99 36.82
N ALA A 701 -8.07 4.01 37.79
CA ALA A 701 -8.87 2.85 38.16
C ALA A 701 -9.87 2.54 37.04
N GLN A 702 -10.03 1.26 36.72
CA GLN A 702 -11.01 0.83 35.72
C GLN A 702 -12.43 0.69 36.30
N VAL A 703 -12.59 0.73 37.62
CA VAL A 703 -13.87 0.60 38.35
C VAL A 703 -14.31 1.89 39.01
#